data_AF-A0A2A6B8T1-F1
#
_entry.id   AF-A0A2A6B8T1-F1
#
_cell.length_a   1.000
_cell.length_b   1.000
_cell.length_c   1.000
_cell.angle_alpha   90.00
_cell.angle_beta   90.00
_cell.angle_gamma   90.00
#
_symmetry.space_group_name_H-M   'P 1'
#
loop_
_entity.id
_entity.type
_entity.pdbx_description
1 polymer ?
#
loop_
_entity_poly.entity_id
_entity_poly.type
_entity_poly.pdbx_seq_one_letter_code
_entity_poly.pdbx_strand_id
1 'polypeptide(L)'
;MNSPFHLLSNNCPLPAHRKTPCSRIRVPESLPYTNKANFRMWIKTQGVSQVILSFDGFENADDVKRVAELIRNEQWRLANVLKNPGPSPADKAKMVPGGTVQLGDDGPIQLDATIASMSLKISEAFALNEMQALDLVLTAEIKKMSFDGLGLGLVAVVLYYDAHRLLAHTLRALLEWTRREELPAALSSVIKSSFVNRGVFRHLLDLTASFTVHNEFQTLATKHQGLGNLLHQNMLRSMIEETQRVLLDCVYLIVGAPDFAQAAVTDLCPLLKKLQPGDRFGHAHMVAWTALVSTISPKALQMAPNESSAILSTLLEEVRNETAWGDQFLCGSVQLAVAVGIRRLQLSPVDHAAAAAFDADMDVLAGRAIVNHAFEIIRRCIIQNDGFHGNETNIQVADALLKSFILLFPPKLMEMERHSEDELAGLDECAANGSTPSHAPAMHFTHFLESMREIYQKKQPGSVLSKLEAKVFKPTEQLFPHIEALLDELSAQFGLDGSQQLVQFCEMATRPQHAMHSVAFLDLLYSICRTQSTARSLFEIFYQIGPNDDGWVGWEQFMTALRSYEKLFRDGHPTMASTMGMMGVMGIGKKENINLEKSMHKYELAGLVSWCNLATKIVELDEKASMIVCDERGWTVIELAASLVAAPIPLTLKGPLLRLLGALGQRKAAAVRVWTALASFRVCALDENGQLGGIQRELEEKECSMRDYPSTLGAAHMLRSLLAHPLPASGHSFLLFLSKSIVAPLAQRSYNNVHQMWELATVSLEALHNLVHQTHADTFAVQKRLPQVKILLELLNDSPLFRSVFSIISEDVLVSLHSHTLHRPSEAAAAAALRLLLAAVHRLQPLRRMQPPSAIRAADSDALLATLESLFFAPFGQPERGCLLTHIAHYISKSLEQPLHALYAARLLRELSAVRPSMHTRIVHMLKMSDQLHHSLVRSVRRLLNVHEGGIVRYGVEEVNYLMSAMSSVEEVDIGMVQGETARLLLEVMAEGAEVDVSRENLASFLLGFEQVAGEAEKLFENDTMLTGLHALIDLVESFIESDSPLNLQYSALFEPAFRLLLRLVSIDAPRRMAILRHLRSTKSIYRLVRSPFIQKQARNLLDETRFEVAPTGASVSSMITGDILHLAAIELSFLLSSGQIEQPRAFYEALLETNAELDPHEQSTVNGAEASTLEGCSTLNTYDETTMCQPPQQPLLFCLLRNGRTVSMDLPVVPTFACFDSVKIQKR
;
A
#
# COMPACT_ATOMS: atom_id res chain seq x y z
N MET A 1 -21.06 -56.09 -25.11
CA MET A 1 -22.38 -56.08 -25.77
C MET A 1 -23.05 -54.75 -25.47
N ASN A 2 -23.22 -53.99 -26.56
CA ASN A 2 -24.08 -52.83 -26.84
C ASN A 2 -23.89 -51.50 -26.09
N SER A 3 -23.04 -50.66 -26.70
CA SER A 3 -23.34 -49.24 -26.97
C SER A 3 -24.43 -49.10 -28.06
N PRO A 4 -24.99 -47.90 -28.39
CA PRO A 4 -24.24 -46.84 -29.07
C PRO A 4 -24.62 -45.35 -28.78
N PHE A 5 -23.57 -44.50 -28.76
CA PHE A 5 -23.33 -43.25 -29.51
C PHE A 5 -24.24 -41.97 -29.49
N HIS A 6 -23.51 -40.84 -29.31
CA HIS A 6 -23.45 -39.58 -30.10
C HIS A 6 -24.00 -38.24 -29.55
N LEU A 7 -23.03 -37.39 -29.13
CA LEU A 7 -22.70 -35.99 -29.53
C LEU A 7 -23.80 -34.90 -29.60
N LEU A 8 -23.59 -33.77 -28.90
CA LEU A 8 -23.04 -32.51 -29.47
C LEU A 8 -22.98 -31.35 -28.43
N SER A 9 -21.81 -30.73 -28.36
CA SER A 9 -21.48 -29.32 -28.05
C SER A 9 -22.49 -28.40 -27.36
N ASN A 10 -22.08 -27.75 -26.25
CA ASN A 10 -21.94 -26.30 -26.23
C ASN A 10 -21.21 -25.77 -24.98
N ASN A 11 -20.23 -24.93 -25.27
CA ASN A 11 -19.53 -23.98 -24.41
C ASN A 11 -20.41 -23.38 -23.30
N CYS A 12 -20.03 -23.60 -22.04
CA CYS A 12 -20.39 -22.71 -20.93
C CYS A 12 -19.22 -21.74 -20.70
N PRO A 13 -19.42 -20.42 -20.85
CA PRO A 13 -18.46 -19.44 -20.42
C PRO A 13 -18.48 -19.30 -18.88
N LEU A 14 -17.28 -19.10 -18.34
CA LEU A 14 -17.00 -18.72 -16.96
C LEU A 14 -17.83 -17.50 -16.51
N PRO A 15 -18.11 -17.33 -15.20
CA PRO A 15 -18.96 -16.26 -14.71
C PRO A 15 -18.30 -14.90 -14.92
N ALA A 16 -18.99 -14.03 -15.66
CA ALA A 16 -18.64 -12.63 -15.81
C ALA A 16 -18.56 -11.96 -14.42
N HIS A 17 -17.39 -11.37 -14.11
CA HIS A 17 -17.25 -10.38 -13.07
C HIS A 17 -18.36 -9.33 -13.23
N ARG A 18 -19.22 -9.20 -12.22
CA ARG A 18 -20.15 -8.07 -12.10
C ARG A 18 -19.32 -6.80 -12.03
N LYS A 19 -19.20 -6.09 -13.16
CA LYS A 19 -18.84 -4.67 -13.20
C LYS A 19 -19.90 -3.93 -12.40
N THR A 20 -19.56 -3.48 -11.21
CA THR A 20 -20.29 -2.43 -10.51
C THR A 20 -20.23 -1.15 -11.37
N PRO A 21 -21.34 -0.43 -11.57
CA PRO A 21 -21.32 0.78 -12.37
C PRO A 21 -20.54 1.85 -11.60
N CYS A 22 -19.34 2.19 -12.07
CA CYS A 22 -18.73 3.46 -11.71
C CYS A 22 -19.74 4.55 -12.08
N SER A 23 -20.21 5.27 -11.06
CA SER A 23 -21.07 6.43 -11.19
C SER A 23 -20.46 7.38 -12.21
N ARG A 24 -21.22 7.73 -13.26
CA ARG A 24 -20.91 8.83 -14.18
C ARG A 24 -20.55 10.07 -13.35
N ILE A 25 -19.27 10.37 -13.23
CA ILE A 25 -18.83 11.68 -12.77
C ILE A 25 -19.21 12.62 -13.91
N ARG A 26 -20.32 13.35 -13.75
CA ARG A 26 -20.54 14.53 -14.57
C ARG A 26 -19.38 15.48 -14.26
N VAL A 27 -18.51 15.65 -15.25
CA VAL A 27 -17.56 16.75 -15.31
C VAL A 27 -18.34 18.03 -14.98
N PRO A 28 -17.92 18.86 -14.02
CA PRO A 28 -18.56 20.14 -13.81
C PRO A 28 -18.50 20.92 -15.13
N GLU A 29 -19.66 21.28 -15.68
CA GLU A 29 -19.83 22.01 -16.96
C GLU A 29 -19.28 23.45 -16.93
N SER A 30 -18.42 23.80 -15.96
CA SER A 30 -17.88 25.15 -15.77
C SER A 30 -16.36 25.15 -15.69
N LEU A 31 -15.69 24.78 -16.77
CA LEU A 31 -14.40 25.38 -17.13
C LEU A 31 -14.62 26.10 -18.47
N PRO A 32 -14.62 27.45 -18.50
CA PRO A 32 -14.88 28.18 -19.72
C PRO A 32 -13.78 27.87 -20.74
N TYR A 33 -14.19 27.23 -21.83
CA TYR A 33 -13.42 27.07 -23.04
C TYR A 33 -13.10 28.46 -23.62
N THR A 34 -11.85 28.89 -23.54
CA THR A 34 -11.31 29.89 -24.47
C THR A 34 -10.14 29.30 -25.24
N ASN A 35 -10.38 29.18 -26.55
CA ASN A 35 -9.34 29.09 -27.56
C ASN A 35 -8.43 30.32 -27.42
N LYS A 36 -7.11 30.11 -27.26
CA LYS A 36 -6.00 31.09 -27.35
C LYS A 36 -5.49 31.74 -26.04
N ALA A 37 -4.51 31.09 -25.39
CA ALA A 37 -3.31 31.73 -24.84
C ALA A 37 -2.22 30.69 -24.49
N ASN A 38 -1.00 30.85 -24.99
CA ASN A 38 0.13 29.89 -24.85
C ASN A 38 0.88 29.96 -23.50
N PHE A 39 0.37 30.72 -22.52
CA PHE A 39 1.16 31.14 -21.36
C PHE A 39 0.93 30.34 -20.06
N ARG A 40 -0.17 29.58 -19.94
CA ARG A 40 -0.42 28.76 -18.74
C ARG A 40 0.40 27.46 -18.74
N MET A 41 1.11 27.18 -17.64
CA MET A 41 2.01 26.02 -17.49
C MET A 41 1.35 24.86 -16.75
N TRP A 42 1.12 24.97 -15.43
CA TRP A 42 0.65 23.83 -14.62
C TRP A 42 -0.84 23.55 -14.80
N ILE A 43 -1.71 24.56 -14.67
CA ILE A 43 -3.18 24.40 -14.77
C ILE A 43 -3.60 23.82 -16.13
N LYS A 44 -3.00 24.33 -17.21
CA LYS A 44 -3.26 23.86 -18.58
C LYS A 44 -2.84 22.41 -18.76
N THR A 45 -1.66 22.05 -18.25
CA THR A 45 -1.14 20.68 -18.29
C THR A 45 -2.05 19.75 -17.50
N GLN A 46 -2.44 20.14 -16.29
CA GLN A 46 -3.37 19.37 -15.45
C GLN A 46 -4.70 19.13 -16.16
N GLY A 47 -5.30 20.16 -16.77
CA GLY A 47 -6.56 20.02 -17.51
C GLY A 47 -6.44 19.06 -18.70
N VAL A 48 -5.35 19.16 -19.48
CA VAL A 48 -5.06 18.24 -20.59
C VAL A 48 -4.89 16.80 -20.11
N SER A 49 -4.09 16.61 -19.06
CA SER A 49 -3.86 15.30 -18.46
C SER A 49 -5.14 14.70 -17.90
N GLN A 50 -5.97 15.50 -17.21
CA GLN A 50 -7.23 15.03 -16.66
C GLN A 50 -8.18 14.56 -17.76
N VAL A 51 -8.32 15.31 -18.85
CA VAL A 51 -9.17 14.91 -19.99
C VAL A 51 -8.68 13.60 -20.62
N ILE A 52 -7.37 13.43 -20.82
CA ILE A 52 -6.82 12.23 -21.46
C ILE A 52 -6.88 11.02 -20.52
N LEU A 53 -6.53 11.19 -19.24
CA LEU A 53 -6.48 10.09 -18.28
C LEU A 53 -7.88 9.62 -17.83
N SER A 54 -8.90 10.48 -17.91
CA SER A 54 -10.31 10.12 -17.62
C SER A 54 -11.13 9.76 -18.85
N PHE A 55 -10.49 9.56 -20.01
CA PHE A 55 -11.19 9.25 -21.25
C PHE A 55 -11.63 7.79 -21.29
N ASP A 56 -12.93 7.55 -21.13
CA ASP A 56 -13.50 6.21 -20.90
C ASP A 56 -13.92 5.43 -22.17
N GLY A 57 -13.80 5.99 -23.40
CA GLY A 57 -14.08 5.20 -24.61
C GLY A 57 -14.15 5.96 -25.94
N PHE A 58 -13.94 5.26 -27.06
CA PHE A 58 -13.89 5.81 -28.42
C PHE A 58 -15.24 5.85 -29.16
N GLU A 59 -16.36 5.65 -28.46
CA GLU A 59 -17.69 5.48 -29.06
C GLU A 59 -18.25 6.77 -29.69
N ASN A 60 -17.94 7.94 -29.13
CA ASN A 60 -18.44 9.22 -29.62
C ASN A 60 -17.44 9.90 -30.59
N ALA A 61 -17.83 10.05 -31.85
CA ALA A 61 -17.00 10.62 -32.91
C ALA A 61 -16.61 12.10 -32.68
N ASP A 62 -17.45 12.88 -32.01
CA ASP A 62 -17.16 14.30 -31.74
C ASP A 62 -16.13 14.46 -30.61
N ASP A 63 -16.18 13.60 -29.60
CA ASP A 63 -15.19 13.60 -28.52
C ASP A 63 -13.83 13.13 -29.03
N VAL A 64 -13.80 12.13 -29.92
CA VAL A 64 -12.58 11.68 -30.63
C VAL A 64 -11.93 12.83 -31.42
N LYS A 65 -12.73 13.65 -32.13
CA LYS A 65 -12.21 14.82 -32.86
C LYS A 65 -11.66 15.88 -31.92
N ARG A 66 -12.37 16.18 -30.82
CA ARG A 66 -11.93 17.15 -29.80
C ARG A 66 -10.59 16.73 -29.18
N VAL A 67 -10.46 15.46 -28.81
CA VAL A 67 -9.21 14.89 -28.28
C VAL A 67 -8.09 14.98 -29.32
N ALA A 68 -8.36 14.67 -30.60
CA ALA A 68 -7.38 14.76 -31.66
C ALA A 68 -6.88 16.20 -31.92
N GLU A 69 -7.73 17.21 -31.76
CA GLU A 69 -7.34 18.62 -31.84
C GLU A 69 -6.53 19.06 -30.63
N LEU A 70 -6.93 18.62 -29.43
CA LEU A 70 -6.22 18.88 -28.18
C LEU A 70 -4.79 18.31 -28.22
N ILE A 71 -4.62 17.07 -28.68
CA ILE A 71 -3.30 16.43 -28.87
C ILE A 71 -2.44 17.23 -29.85
N ARG A 72 -3.02 17.69 -30.98
CA ARG A 72 -2.29 18.49 -31.98
C ARG A 72 -1.82 19.83 -31.41
N ASN A 73 -2.64 20.48 -30.59
CA ASN A 73 -2.30 21.77 -29.98
C ASN A 73 -1.15 21.64 -28.96
N GLU A 74 -1.09 20.55 -28.19
CA GLU A 74 -0.05 20.33 -27.17
C GLU A 74 1.10 19.40 -27.62
N GLN A 75 1.15 19.06 -28.91
CA GLN A 75 2.10 18.10 -29.47
C GLN A 75 3.56 18.41 -29.09
N TRP A 76 3.97 19.68 -29.18
CA TRP A 76 5.35 20.07 -28.89
C TRP A 76 5.74 19.81 -27.43
N ARG A 77 4.85 20.11 -26.46
CA ARG A 77 5.12 19.92 -25.03
C ARG A 77 5.18 18.43 -24.68
N LEU A 78 4.25 17.64 -25.23
CA LEU A 78 4.22 16.18 -25.03
C LEU A 78 5.42 15.47 -25.67
N ALA A 79 5.91 15.95 -26.82
CA ALA A 79 7.09 15.39 -27.48
C ALA A 79 8.42 15.79 -26.81
N ASN A 80 8.45 16.90 -26.08
CA ASN A 80 9.65 17.47 -25.47
C ASN A 80 9.53 17.57 -23.94
N VAL A 81 9.12 16.49 -23.29
CA VAL A 81 9.05 16.40 -21.82
C VAL A 81 10.38 16.84 -21.20
N LEU A 82 10.33 17.62 -20.11
CA LEU A 82 11.47 18.26 -19.43
C LEU A 82 12.27 19.30 -20.25
N LYS A 83 11.80 19.69 -21.45
CA LYS A 83 12.31 20.88 -22.15
C LYS A 83 11.30 22.02 -22.05
N ASN A 84 11.83 23.22 -21.88
CA ASN A 84 11.04 24.43 -21.76
C ASN A 84 11.23 25.34 -22.98
N PRO A 85 10.22 26.13 -23.37
CA PRO A 85 10.45 27.23 -24.32
C PRO A 85 11.38 28.26 -23.66
N GLY A 86 12.37 28.70 -24.43
CA GLY A 86 13.45 29.54 -23.91
C GLY A 86 12.99 30.94 -23.43
N PRO A 87 13.84 31.63 -22.65
CA PRO A 87 13.57 32.97 -22.14
C PRO A 87 13.46 34.00 -23.28
N SER A 88 12.63 35.03 -23.07
CA SER A 88 12.35 36.07 -24.08
C SER A 88 12.75 37.43 -23.51
N PRO A 89 13.71 38.15 -24.13
CA PRO A 89 14.13 39.46 -23.62
C PRO A 89 12.98 40.48 -23.62
N ALA A 90 11.98 40.31 -24.49
CA ALA A 90 10.78 41.14 -24.54
C ALA A 90 9.82 40.87 -23.37
N ASP A 91 9.74 39.63 -22.89
CA ASP A 91 8.89 39.28 -21.76
C ASP A 91 9.59 39.58 -20.43
N LYS A 92 10.91 39.44 -20.36
CA LYS A 92 11.73 39.91 -19.23
C LYS A 92 11.56 41.41 -18.97
N ALA A 93 11.44 42.23 -20.02
CA ALA A 93 11.23 43.67 -19.90
C ALA A 93 9.85 44.06 -19.33
N LYS A 94 8.85 43.17 -19.40
CA LYS A 94 7.50 43.39 -18.84
C LYS A 94 7.42 43.10 -17.34
N MET A 95 8.42 42.42 -16.78
CA MET A 95 8.46 41.94 -15.40
C MET A 95 9.05 43.00 -14.45
N VAL A 96 8.38 44.13 -14.32
CA VAL A 96 8.79 45.25 -13.47
C VAL A 96 7.91 45.30 -12.20
N PRO A 97 8.48 45.51 -10.99
CA PRO A 97 7.70 45.68 -9.77
C PRO A 97 6.72 46.86 -9.90
N GLY A 98 5.43 46.62 -9.62
CA GLY A 98 4.34 47.60 -9.80
C GLY A 98 3.79 47.71 -11.23
N GLY A 99 4.30 46.92 -12.18
CA GLY A 99 3.79 46.85 -13.55
C GLY A 99 2.51 46.03 -13.68
N THR A 100 1.74 46.30 -14.73
CA THR A 100 0.56 45.48 -15.10
C THR A 100 0.92 44.54 -16.24
N VAL A 101 0.68 43.24 -16.04
CA VAL A 101 0.91 42.20 -17.05
C VAL A 101 -0.40 41.49 -17.36
N GLN A 102 -0.62 41.18 -18.64
CA GLN A 102 -1.77 40.42 -19.11
C GLN A 102 -1.36 38.96 -19.37
N LEU A 103 -2.00 38.03 -18.67
CA LEU A 103 -1.81 36.59 -18.78
C LEU A 103 -3.02 36.00 -19.54
N GLY A 104 -2.95 35.99 -20.87
CA GLY A 104 -4.08 35.55 -21.70
C GLY A 104 -5.28 36.49 -21.63
N ASP A 105 -6.48 35.93 -21.50
CA ASP A 105 -7.77 36.66 -21.42
C ASP A 105 -8.15 37.09 -19.99
N ASP A 106 -7.36 36.74 -18.97
CA ASP A 106 -7.59 37.24 -17.62
C ASP A 106 -7.24 38.73 -17.56
N GLY A 107 -8.03 39.50 -16.79
CA GLY A 107 -7.84 40.94 -16.62
C GLY A 107 -6.41 41.32 -16.18
N PRO A 108 -6.01 42.59 -16.31
CA PRO A 108 -4.65 43.03 -16.00
C PRO A 108 -4.27 42.70 -14.55
N ILE A 109 -3.21 41.91 -14.37
CA ILE A 109 -2.69 41.51 -13.06
C ILE A 109 -1.64 42.54 -12.63
N GLN A 110 -1.79 43.12 -11.44
CA GLN A 110 -0.78 43.98 -10.84
C GLN A 110 0.32 43.13 -10.20
N LEU A 111 1.57 43.39 -10.57
CA LEU A 111 2.72 42.66 -10.05
C LEU A 111 3.26 43.30 -8.77
N ASP A 112 3.13 42.57 -7.66
CA ASP A 112 3.89 42.88 -6.45
C ASP A 112 5.40 42.63 -6.66
N ALA A 113 6.24 43.37 -5.94
CA ALA A 113 7.69 43.28 -6.06
C ALA A 113 8.24 41.90 -5.69
N THR A 114 7.55 41.19 -4.79
CA THR A 114 7.93 39.84 -4.36
C THR A 114 7.68 38.79 -5.45
N ILE A 115 6.52 38.84 -6.12
CA ILE A 115 6.11 37.95 -7.20
C ILE A 115 6.99 38.16 -8.45
N ALA A 116 7.27 39.42 -8.81
CA ALA A 116 8.13 39.75 -9.94
C ALA A 116 9.57 39.21 -9.76
N SER A 117 10.17 39.42 -8.58
CA SER A 117 11.51 38.90 -8.27
C SER A 117 11.55 37.36 -8.27
N MET A 118 10.51 36.71 -7.73
CA MET A 118 10.43 35.26 -7.65
C MET A 118 10.27 34.61 -9.04
N SER A 119 9.44 35.21 -9.89
CA SER A 119 9.23 34.76 -11.28
C SER A 119 10.52 34.83 -12.09
N LEU A 120 11.33 35.88 -11.92
CA LEU A 120 12.65 35.99 -12.55
C LEU A 120 13.62 34.90 -12.05
N LYS A 121 13.64 34.61 -10.75
CA LYS A 121 14.48 33.53 -10.20
C LYS A 121 14.09 32.15 -10.74
N ILE A 122 12.80 31.86 -10.87
CA ILE A 122 12.30 30.59 -11.42
C ILE A 122 12.58 30.49 -12.93
N SER A 123 12.42 31.59 -13.66
CA SER A 123 12.80 31.69 -15.08
C SER A 123 14.29 31.40 -15.28
N GLU A 124 15.16 31.98 -14.46
CA GLU A 124 16.60 31.69 -14.47
C GLU A 124 16.92 30.27 -14.02
N ALA A 125 16.13 29.70 -13.09
CA ALA A 125 16.33 28.35 -12.57
C ALA A 125 16.08 27.24 -13.60
N PHE A 126 15.00 27.36 -14.36
CA PHE A 126 14.59 26.32 -15.30
C PHE A 126 14.78 26.74 -16.77
N ALA A 127 15.45 27.88 -17.03
CA ALA A 127 15.52 28.51 -18.34
C ALA A 127 14.14 28.61 -19.01
N LEU A 128 13.14 29.00 -18.21
CA LEU A 128 11.73 29.06 -18.58
C LEU A 128 11.38 30.46 -19.06
N ASN A 129 10.45 30.60 -20.02
CA ASN A 129 9.89 31.90 -20.38
C ASN A 129 9.30 32.62 -19.15
N GLU A 130 9.60 33.91 -19.03
CA GLU A 130 9.27 34.73 -17.86
C GLU A 130 7.75 34.74 -17.57
N MET A 131 6.89 34.76 -18.59
CA MET A 131 5.43 34.74 -18.41
C MET A 131 4.92 33.40 -17.87
N GLN A 132 5.56 32.28 -18.25
CA GLN A 132 5.23 30.96 -17.71
C GLN A 132 5.72 30.81 -16.26
N ALA A 133 6.82 31.48 -15.91
CA ALA A 133 7.34 31.49 -14.55
C ALA A 133 6.40 32.29 -13.63
N LEU A 134 5.84 33.38 -14.15
CA LEU A 134 4.81 34.15 -13.46
C LEU A 134 3.55 33.33 -13.19
N ASP A 135 3.02 32.65 -14.21
CA ASP A 135 1.85 31.78 -14.08
C ASP A 135 2.07 30.69 -13.02
N LEU A 136 3.27 30.11 -13.00
CA LEU A 136 3.64 29.08 -12.02
C LEU A 136 3.67 29.64 -10.59
N VAL A 137 4.20 30.86 -10.38
CA VAL A 137 4.21 31.51 -9.07
C VAL A 137 2.80 31.88 -8.60
N LEU A 138 1.97 32.41 -9.49
CA LEU A 138 0.57 32.73 -9.17
C LEU A 138 -0.23 31.45 -8.85
N THR A 139 0.01 30.37 -9.59
CA THR A 139 -0.59 29.06 -9.29
C THR A 139 -0.11 28.53 -7.94
N ALA A 140 1.18 28.72 -7.61
CA ALA A 140 1.74 28.35 -6.31
C ALA A 140 1.11 29.16 -5.17
N GLU A 141 0.72 30.41 -5.40
CA GLU A 141 0.06 31.26 -4.41
C GLU A 141 -1.34 30.74 -4.08
N ILE A 142 -2.11 30.38 -5.12
CA ILE A 142 -3.43 29.75 -4.98
C ILE A 142 -3.32 28.38 -4.27
N LYS A 143 -2.30 27.58 -4.64
CA LYS A 143 -2.07 26.23 -4.09
C LYS A 143 -1.25 26.21 -2.80
N LYS A 144 -0.87 27.36 -2.24
CA LYS A 144 -0.06 27.41 -1.03
C LYS A 144 -0.73 26.70 0.16
N MET A 145 -2.06 26.69 0.21
CA MET A 145 -2.84 25.98 1.23
C MET A 145 -2.59 24.47 1.29
N SER A 146 -2.20 23.85 0.16
CA SER A 146 -1.94 22.41 0.08
C SER A 146 -0.48 22.03 0.37
N PHE A 147 0.42 23.01 0.49
CA PHE A 147 1.85 22.80 0.67
C PHE A 147 2.37 23.55 1.91
N ASP A 148 1.93 23.13 3.10
CA ASP A 148 2.30 23.83 4.33
C ASP A 148 3.79 23.69 4.68
N GLY A 149 4.39 24.78 5.19
CA GLY A 149 5.78 24.82 5.64
C GLY A 149 6.80 25.06 4.53
N LEU A 150 6.32 25.23 3.29
CA LEU A 150 7.14 25.60 2.13
C LEU A 150 6.93 27.07 1.77
N GLY A 151 8.03 27.75 1.47
CA GLY A 151 7.97 29.09 0.88
C GLY A 151 7.37 29.04 -0.52
N LEU A 152 6.74 30.12 -0.97
CA LEU A 152 6.07 30.22 -2.28
C LEU A 152 6.96 29.74 -3.45
N GLY A 153 8.25 30.08 -3.43
CA GLY A 153 9.20 29.64 -4.47
C GLY A 153 9.47 28.14 -4.47
N LEU A 154 9.44 27.49 -3.29
CA LEU A 154 9.58 26.03 -3.18
C LEU A 154 8.32 25.33 -3.71
N VAL A 155 7.14 25.88 -3.42
CA VAL A 155 5.87 25.37 -3.98
C VAL A 155 5.88 25.47 -5.49
N ALA A 156 6.37 26.58 -6.06
CA ALA A 156 6.51 26.71 -7.51
C ALA A 156 7.48 25.67 -8.11
N VAL A 157 8.59 25.36 -7.43
CA VAL A 157 9.51 24.27 -7.84
C VAL A 157 8.79 22.91 -7.82
N VAL A 158 7.99 22.62 -6.79
CA VAL A 158 7.18 21.38 -6.74
C VAL A 158 6.21 21.32 -7.92
N LEU A 159 5.47 22.39 -8.20
CA LEU A 159 4.52 22.45 -9.32
C LEU A 159 5.21 22.33 -10.68
N TYR A 160 6.45 22.81 -10.83
CA TYR A 160 7.23 22.64 -12.05
C TYR A 160 7.47 21.14 -12.36
N TYR A 161 8.00 20.39 -11.38
CA TYR A 161 8.24 18.96 -11.56
C TYR A 161 6.94 18.17 -11.69
N ASP A 162 5.88 18.57 -10.98
CA ASP A 162 4.56 17.95 -11.12
C ASP A 162 3.96 18.15 -12.52
N ALA A 163 4.13 19.33 -13.14
CA ALA A 163 3.71 19.54 -14.53
C ALA A 163 4.40 18.56 -15.50
N HIS A 164 5.71 18.37 -15.37
CA HIS A 164 6.45 17.42 -16.22
C HIS A 164 6.11 15.96 -15.93
N ARG A 165 5.82 15.63 -14.66
CA ARG A 165 5.30 14.33 -14.26
C ARG A 165 3.96 14.04 -14.94
N LEU A 166 3.04 15.01 -14.94
CA LEU A 166 1.75 14.90 -15.63
C LEU A 166 1.90 14.78 -17.15
N LEU A 167 2.81 15.53 -17.77
CA LEU A 167 3.13 15.38 -19.21
C LEU A 167 3.65 13.99 -19.54
N ALA A 168 4.56 13.45 -18.73
CA ALA A 168 5.09 12.10 -18.91
C ALA A 168 3.97 11.04 -18.83
N HIS A 169 3.09 11.12 -17.84
CA HIS A 169 1.93 10.23 -17.70
C HIS A 169 0.96 10.34 -18.88
N THR A 170 0.73 11.56 -19.35
CA THR A 170 -0.12 11.81 -20.51
C THR A 170 0.47 11.19 -21.77
N LEU A 171 1.78 11.36 -21.99
CA LEU A 171 2.48 10.74 -23.11
C LEU A 171 2.40 9.21 -23.03
N ARG A 172 2.62 8.63 -21.85
CA ARG A 172 2.51 7.18 -21.62
C ARG A 172 1.11 6.68 -21.98
N ALA A 173 0.05 7.32 -21.49
CA ALA A 173 -1.33 6.95 -21.78
C ALA A 173 -1.65 7.00 -23.29
N LEU A 174 -1.18 8.06 -23.98
CA LEU A 174 -1.34 8.17 -25.44
C LEU A 174 -0.61 7.06 -26.20
N LEU A 175 0.60 6.69 -25.76
CA LEU A 175 1.35 5.58 -26.35
C LEU A 175 0.67 4.24 -26.06
N GLU A 176 0.12 4.02 -24.86
CA GLU A 176 -0.65 2.82 -24.52
C GLU A 176 -1.90 2.66 -25.39
N TRP A 177 -2.58 3.76 -25.74
CA TRP A 177 -3.74 3.71 -26.65
C TRP A 177 -3.41 3.11 -28.01
N THR A 178 -2.17 3.26 -28.50
CA THR A 178 -1.75 2.68 -29.79
C THR A 178 -1.77 1.14 -29.80
N ARG A 179 -1.83 0.50 -28.63
CA ARG A 179 -1.94 -0.96 -28.48
C ARG A 179 -3.37 -1.45 -28.38
N ARG A 180 -4.37 -0.57 -28.28
CA ARG A 180 -5.79 -0.96 -28.23
C ARG A 180 -6.33 -1.20 -29.63
N GLU A 181 -6.99 -2.33 -29.84
CA GLU A 181 -7.61 -2.67 -31.13
C GLU A 181 -8.74 -1.71 -31.54
N GLU A 182 -9.38 -1.07 -30.55
CA GLU A 182 -10.54 -0.18 -30.72
C GLU A 182 -10.15 1.27 -31.12
N LEU A 183 -8.87 1.58 -31.31
CA LEU A 183 -8.41 2.95 -31.54
C LEU A 183 -8.81 3.45 -32.95
N PRO A 184 -9.54 4.59 -33.07
CA PRO A 184 -9.89 5.16 -34.36
C PRO A 184 -8.65 5.53 -35.20
N ALA A 185 -8.67 5.21 -36.49
CA ALA A 185 -7.54 5.43 -37.40
C ALA A 185 -7.01 6.88 -37.43
N ALA A 186 -7.92 7.86 -37.31
CA ALA A 186 -7.55 9.28 -37.24
C ALA A 186 -6.68 9.59 -36.02
N LEU A 187 -7.05 9.09 -34.83
CA LEU A 187 -6.24 9.25 -33.61
C LEU A 187 -4.94 8.46 -33.69
N SER A 188 -4.99 7.21 -34.18
CA SER A 188 -3.79 6.40 -34.37
C SER A 188 -2.75 7.09 -35.25
N SER A 189 -3.17 7.67 -36.37
CA SER A 189 -2.26 8.40 -37.27
C SER A 189 -1.63 9.63 -36.62
N VAL A 190 -2.40 10.39 -35.83
CA VAL A 190 -1.90 11.57 -35.11
C VAL A 190 -0.89 11.14 -34.06
N ILE A 191 -1.23 10.17 -33.21
CA ILE A 191 -0.34 9.72 -32.14
C ILE A 191 0.96 9.12 -32.70
N LYS A 192 0.88 8.24 -33.71
CA LYS A 192 2.06 7.62 -34.32
C LYS A 192 2.96 8.68 -34.98
N SER A 193 2.41 9.56 -35.81
CA SER A 193 3.20 10.60 -36.49
C SER A 193 3.83 11.60 -35.52
N SER A 194 3.13 11.91 -34.42
CA SER A 194 3.57 12.88 -33.43
C SER A 194 4.61 12.34 -32.44
N PHE A 195 4.46 11.11 -31.97
CA PHE A 195 5.19 10.60 -30.80
C PHE A 195 6.03 9.34 -31.07
N VAL A 196 5.69 8.53 -32.08
CA VAL A 196 6.45 7.32 -32.45
C VAL A 196 7.46 7.68 -33.54
N ASN A 197 8.48 8.46 -33.16
CA ASN A 197 9.54 8.88 -34.07
C ASN A 197 10.92 8.89 -33.40
N ARG A 198 11.97 8.88 -34.24
CA ARG A 198 13.37 8.79 -33.80
C ARG A 198 13.80 9.98 -32.93
N GLY A 199 13.22 11.16 -33.14
CA GLY A 199 13.55 12.37 -32.38
C GLY A 199 13.10 12.29 -30.93
N VAL A 200 11.83 11.91 -30.71
CA VAL A 200 11.28 11.70 -29.36
C VAL A 200 11.99 10.54 -28.67
N PHE A 201 12.21 9.43 -29.37
CA PHE A 201 12.91 8.26 -28.81
C PHE A 201 14.29 8.61 -28.27
N ARG A 202 15.14 9.30 -29.04
CA ARG A 202 16.48 9.70 -28.59
C ARG A 202 16.44 10.68 -27.42
N HIS A 203 15.53 11.65 -27.46
CA HIS A 203 15.35 12.60 -26.36
C HIS A 203 15.00 11.87 -25.05
N LEU A 204 14.06 10.93 -25.09
CA LEU A 204 13.69 10.13 -23.92
C LEU A 204 14.84 9.24 -23.44
N LEU A 205 15.58 8.62 -24.37
CA LEU A 205 16.74 7.79 -24.04
C LEU A 205 17.85 8.60 -23.36
N ASP A 206 18.15 9.80 -23.83
CA ASP A 206 19.13 10.72 -23.21
C ASP A 206 18.68 11.17 -21.81
N LEU A 207 17.37 11.36 -21.60
CA LEU A 207 16.81 11.66 -20.29
C LEU A 207 17.01 10.51 -19.30
N THR A 208 16.96 9.24 -19.72
CA THR A 208 17.23 8.10 -18.82
C THR A 208 18.64 8.11 -18.23
N ALA A 209 19.60 8.73 -18.91
CA ALA A 209 20.97 8.89 -18.43
C ALA A 209 21.19 10.18 -17.63
N SER A 210 20.56 11.29 -18.05
CA SER A 210 20.85 12.63 -17.53
C SER A 210 19.93 13.07 -16.39
N PHE A 211 18.66 12.70 -16.42
CA PHE A 211 17.66 13.11 -15.44
C PHE A 211 17.68 12.17 -14.24
N THR A 212 18.59 12.42 -13.28
CA THR A 212 18.71 11.63 -12.04
C THR A 212 18.42 12.49 -10.81
N VAL A 213 17.96 11.88 -9.70
CA VAL A 213 17.75 12.60 -8.42
C VAL A 213 19.02 13.35 -8.01
N HIS A 214 20.18 12.71 -8.19
CA HIS A 214 21.47 13.32 -7.88
C HIS A 214 21.73 14.58 -8.72
N ASN A 215 21.59 14.49 -10.04
CA ASN A 215 21.85 15.61 -10.94
C ASN A 215 20.88 16.78 -10.73
N GLU A 216 19.59 16.48 -10.54
CA GLU A 216 18.57 17.49 -10.28
C GLU A 216 18.78 18.17 -8.93
N PHE A 217 19.09 17.40 -7.88
CA PHE A 217 19.35 17.96 -6.55
C PHE A 217 20.63 18.79 -6.54
N GLN A 218 21.68 18.34 -7.24
CA GLN A 218 22.90 19.12 -7.40
C GLN A 218 22.62 20.43 -8.15
N THR A 219 21.79 20.40 -9.19
CA THR A 219 21.40 21.60 -9.97
C THR A 219 20.63 22.60 -9.09
N LEU A 220 19.63 22.13 -8.35
CA LEU A 220 18.84 22.96 -7.44
C LEU A 220 19.65 23.49 -6.25
N ALA A 221 20.61 22.71 -5.74
CA ALA A 221 21.48 23.10 -4.62
C ALA A 221 22.55 24.11 -5.02
N THR A 222 23.24 23.90 -6.15
CA THR A 222 24.39 24.71 -6.55
C THR A 222 24.00 26.00 -7.28
N LYS A 223 22.92 25.99 -8.08
CA LYS A 223 22.59 27.12 -8.94
C LYS A 223 21.45 28.01 -8.43
N HIS A 224 20.50 27.47 -7.66
CA HIS A 224 19.21 28.15 -7.46
C HIS A 224 18.70 28.24 -6.01
N GLN A 225 19.42 27.68 -5.02
CA GLN A 225 18.94 27.56 -3.62
C GLN A 225 17.51 26.99 -3.55
N GLY A 226 17.17 26.09 -4.49
CA GLY A 226 15.83 25.53 -4.66
C GLY A 226 15.56 24.31 -3.79
N LEU A 227 16.55 23.84 -3.00
CA LEU A 227 16.33 22.79 -2.01
C LEU A 227 15.80 23.39 -0.71
N GLY A 228 14.53 23.12 -0.44
CA GLY A 228 13.90 23.41 0.85
C GLY A 228 14.27 22.43 1.96
N ASN A 229 13.42 22.39 2.99
CA ASN A 229 13.49 21.42 4.07
C ASN A 229 13.35 19.98 3.56
N LEU A 230 13.52 19.00 4.44
CA LEU A 230 13.55 17.60 4.05
C LEU A 230 12.22 17.08 3.51
N LEU A 231 11.08 17.68 3.91
CA LEU A 231 9.78 17.40 3.30
C LEU A 231 9.77 17.78 1.81
N HIS A 232 10.28 18.96 1.46
CA HIS A 232 10.44 19.40 0.08
C HIS A 232 11.32 18.43 -0.73
N GLN A 233 12.46 18.04 -0.16
CA GLN A 233 13.40 17.12 -0.82
C GLN A 233 12.75 15.77 -1.09
N ASN A 234 11.98 15.22 -0.14
CA ASN A 234 11.29 13.95 -0.33
C ASN A 234 10.18 14.04 -1.39
N MET A 235 9.40 15.13 -1.41
CA MET A 235 8.41 15.36 -2.47
C MET A 235 9.07 15.40 -3.86
N LEU A 236 10.15 16.18 -4.00
CA LEU A 236 10.89 16.25 -5.26
C LEU A 236 11.50 14.91 -5.67
N ARG A 237 12.12 14.19 -4.73
CA ARG A 237 12.68 12.85 -5.01
C ARG A 237 11.62 11.91 -5.56
N SER A 238 10.47 11.82 -4.88
CA SER A 238 9.36 10.97 -5.30
C SER A 238 8.86 11.31 -6.71
N MET A 239 8.68 12.60 -7.02
CA MET A 239 8.22 13.03 -8.35
C MET A 239 9.26 12.77 -9.45
N ILE A 240 10.55 12.98 -9.15
CA ILE A 240 11.64 12.73 -10.11
C ILE A 240 11.77 11.24 -10.40
N GLU A 241 11.81 10.39 -9.38
CA GLU A 241 11.85 8.93 -9.53
C GLU A 241 10.61 8.40 -10.26
N GLU A 242 9.43 8.98 -10.00
CA GLU A 242 8.21 8.67 -10.73
C GLU A 242 8.29 9.07 -12.20
N THR A 243 8.73 10.28 -12.48
CA THR A 243 8.89 10.77 -13.85
C THR A 243 9.88 9.90 -14.62
N GLN A 244 11.01 9.52 -14.03
CA GLN A 244 11.97 8.58 -14.64
C GLN A 244 11.33 7.25 -15.02
N ARG A 245 10.54 6.67 -14.12
CA ARG A 245 9.85 5.40 -14.36
C ARG A 245 8.85 5.52 -15.51
N VAL A 246 8.08 6.60 -15.55
CA VAL A 246 7.11 6.83 -16.63
C VAL A 246 7.79 7.10 -17.97
N LEU A 247 8.90 7.85 -17.97
CA LEU A 247 9.72 8.06 -19.16
C LEU A 247 10.27 6.73 -19.68
N LEU A 248 10.69 5.84 -18.78
CA LEU A 248 11.14 4.50 -19.12
C LEU A 248 10.04 3.67 -19.79
N ASP A 249 8.82 3.69 -19.25
CA ASP A 249 7.66 3.04 -19.86
C ASP A 249 7.39 3.60 -21.27
N CYS A 250 7.49 4.92 -21.46
CA CYS A 250 7.36 5.55 -22.77
C CYS A 250 8.41 5.02 -23.77
N VAL A 251 9.67 4.85 -23.34
CA VAL A 251 10.73 4.26 -24.19
C VAL A 251 10.32 2.85 -24.62
N TYR A 252 9.88 2.00 -23.70
CA TYR A 252 9.46 0.64 -24.03
C TYR A 252 8.19 0.58 -24.90
N LEU A 253 7.24 1.49 -24.70
CA LEU A 253 6.05 1.60 -25.52
C LEU A 253 6.38 1.98 -26.96
N ILE A 254 7.30 2.93 -27.16
CA ILE A 254 7.77 3.35 -28.50
C ILE A 254 8.53 2.20 -29.20
N VAL A 255 9.44 1.53 -28.49
CA VAL A 255 10.23 0.42 -29.06
C VAL A 255 9.36 -0.79 -29.41
N GLY A 256 8.32 -1.03 -28.62
CA GLY A 256 7.34 -2.09 -28.90
C GLY A 256 6.37 -1.77 -30.05
N ALA A 257 6.42 -0.58 -30.65
CA ALA A 257 5.64 -0.28 -31.84
C ALA A 257 6.28 -0.99 -33.06
N PRO A 258 5.48 -1.77 -33.84
CA PRO A 258 6.01 -2.60 -34.93
C PRO A 258 6.85 -1.76 -35.90
N ASP A 259 6.23 -0.71 -36.45
CA ASP A 259 6.79 0.21 -37.45
C ASP A 259 8.10 0.95 -37.03
N PHE A 260 8.50 0.91 -35.75
CA PHE A 260 9.66 1.63 -35.22
C PHE A 260 10.79 0.72 -34.72
N ALA A 261 10.49 -0.56 -34.42
CA ALA A 261 11.44 -1.47 -33.77
C ALA A 261 12.77 -1.60 -34.53
N GLN A 262 12.73 -1.68 -35.87
CA GLN A 262 13.94 -1.75 -36.70
C GLN A 262 14.81 -0.48 -36.58
N ALA A 263 14.19 0.70 -36.57
CA ALA A 263 14.92 1.97 -36.42
C ALA A 263 15.56 2.07 -35.02
N ALA A 264 14.89 1.59 -33.99
CA ALA A 264 15.39 1.57 -32.62
C ALA A 264 16.69 0.75 -32.47
N VAL A 265 16.79 -0.42 -33.13
CA VAL A 265 18.00 -1.27 -33.11
C VAL A 265 19.25 -0.48 -33.53
N THR A 266 19.13 0.36 -34.56
CA THR A 266 20.27 1.15 -35.07
C THR A 266 20.76 2.22 -34.09
N ASP A 267 19.93 2.65 -33.15
CA ASP A 267 20.29 3.63 -32.12
C ASP A 267 20.74 2.96 -30.81
N LEU A 268 20.20 1.77 -30.49
CA LEU A 268 20.49 1.04 -29.26
C LEU A 268 21.82 0.25 -29.32
N CYS A 269 22.09 -0.45 -30.44
CA CYS A 269 23.31 -1.26 -30.57
C CYS A 269 24.60 -0.46 -30.37
N PRO A 270 24.78 0.76 -30.94
CA PRO A 270 25.98 1.57 -30.72
C PRO A 270 26.21 1.99 -29.27
N LEU A 271 25.15 2.15 -28.46
CA LEU A 271 25.28 2.49 -27.04
C LEU A 271 25.86 1.32 -26.26
N LEU A 272 25.41 0.10 -26.55
CA LEU A 272 25.89 -1.12 -25.90
C LEU A 272 27.30 -1.50 -26.36
N LYS A 273 27.61 -1.35 -27.66
CA LYS A 273 28.93 -1.69 -28.23
C LYS A 273 30.09 -0.84 -27.70
N LYS A 274 29.81 0.40 -27.27
CA LYS A 274 30.82 1.33 -26.76
C LYS A 274 31.37 0.95 -25.37
N LEU A 275 30.65 0.11 -24.63
CA LEU A 275 31.06 -0.31 -23.29
C LEU A 275 32.28 -1.21 -23.36
N GLN A 276 33.28 -0.91 -22.53
CA GLN A 276 34.46 -1.74 -22.34
C GLN A 276 34.33 -2.60 -21.07
N PRO A 277 35.09 -3.71 -20.96
CA PRO A 277 35.07 -4.55 -19.77
C PRO A 277 35.56 -3.74 -18.56
N GLY A 278 34.73 -3.66 -17.52
CA GLY A 278 35.02 -2.89 -16.29
C GLY A 278 34.45 -1.46 -16.26
N ASP A 279 33.85 -0.98 -17.35
CA ASP A 279 33.07 0.25 -17.33
C ASP A 279 31.84 0.12 -16.41
N ARG A 280 31.39 1.24 -15.86
CA ARG A 280 30.20 1.25 -15.00
C ARG A 280 28.94 0.99 -15.83
N PHE A 281 28.32 -0.17 -15.63
CA PHE A 281 27.02 -0.52 -16.20
C PHE A 281 25.89 0.27 -15.51
N GLY A 282 25.64 1.50 -15.98
CA GLY A 282 24.58 2.38 -15.49
C GLY A 282 23.15 2.00 -15.93
N HIS A 283 22.16 2.68 -15.36
CA HIS A 283 20.72 2.46 -15.62
C HIS A 283 20.36 2.55 -17.11
N ALA A 284 20.86 3.56 -17.84
CA ALA A 284 20.60 3.73 -19.26
C ALA A 284 21.04 2.53 -20.14
N HIS A 285 22.12 1.83 -19.76
CA HIS A 285 22.57 0.63 -20.47
C HIS A 285 21.62 -0.56 -20.24
N MET A 286 21.11 -0.71 -19.01
CA MET A 286 20.06 -1.69 -18.68
C MET A 286 18.77 -1.41 -19.47
N VAL A 287 18.37 -0.14 -19.56
CA VAL A 287 17.21 0.28 -20.37
C VAL A 287 17.43 -0.06 -21.84
N ALA A 288 18.59 0.28 -22.39
CA ALA A 288 18.92 0.00 -23.78
C ALA A 288 18.94 -1.50 -24.09
N TRP A 289 19.51 -2.31 -23.20
CA TRP A 289 19.49 -3.77 -23.32
C TRP A 289 18.06 -4.32 -23.27
N THR A 290 17.26 -3.90 -22.29
CA THR A 290 15.89 -4.39 -22.14
C THR A 290 15.04 -3.99 -23.34
N ALA A 291 15.17 -2.76 -23.81
CA ALA A 291 14.50 -2.27 -25.01
C ALA A 291 14.88 -3.12 -26.23
N LEU A 292 16.18 -3.40 -26.42
CA LEU A 292 16.67 -4.23 -27.51
C LEU A 292 16.07 -5.65 -27.47
N VAL A 293 16.14 -6.32 -26.32
CA VAL A 293 15.61 -7.69 -26.15
C VAL A 293 14.08 -7.71 -26.27
N SER A 294 13.39 -6.65 -25.85
CA SER A 294 11.93 -6.55 -25.98
C SER A 294 11.43 -6.60 -27.43
N THR A 295 12.23 -6.14 -28.40
CA THR A 295 11.92 -6.26 -29.84
C THR A 295 11.90 -7.71 -30.33
N ILE A 296 12.55 -8.62 -29.59
CA ILE A 296 12.66 -10.05 -29.89
C ILE A 296 11.63 -10.88 -29.10
N SER A 297 10.79 -10.21 -28.29
CA SER A 297 9.76 -10.87 -27.50
C SER A 297 8.70 -11.56 -28.39
N PRO A 298 8.05 -12.64 -27.91
CA PRO A 298 7.06 -13.37 -28.71
C PRO A 298 5.91 -12.47 -29.18
N LYS A 299 5.48 -11.54 -28.33
CA LYS A 299 4.43 -10.56 -28.64
C LYS A 299 4.89 -9.60 -29.74
N ALA A 300 6.12 -9.07 -29.65
CA ALA A 300 6.65 -8.15 -30.66
C ALA A 300 6.79 -8.81 -32.03
N LEU A 301 7.30 -10.05 -32.08
CA LEU A 301 7.45 -10.80 -33.33
C LEU A 301 6.08 -11.13 -33.98
N GLN A 302 5.06 -11.47 -33.18
CA GLN A 302 3.71 -11.74 -33.68
C GLN A 302 3.00 -10.50 -34.24
N MET A 303 3.23 -9.32 -33.64
CA MET A 303 2.59 -8.08 -34.08
C MET A 303 3.19 -7.51 -35.37
N ALA A 304 4.38 -7.96 -35.78
CA ALA A 304 5.11 -7.43 -36.93
C ALA A 304 5.72 -8.54 -37.81
N PRO A 305 4.93 -9.46 -38.39
CA PRO A 305 5.46 -10.65 -39.07
C PRO A 305 6.42 -10.29 -40.23
N ASN A 306 6.12 -9.23 -41.00
CA ASN A 306 6.93 -8.81 -42.14
C ASN A 306 8.24 -8.10 -41.74
N GLU A 307 8.28 -7.42 -40.59
CA GLU A 307 9.44 -6.66 -40.12
C GLU A 307 10.32 -7.48 -39.16
N SER A 308 9.75 -8.52 -38.55
CA SER A 308 10.42 -9.43 -37.61
C SER A 308 11.69 -10.06 -38.20
N SER A 309 11.64 -10.50 -39.46
CA SER A 309 12.79 -11.11 -40.14
C SER A 309 13.90 -10.10 -40.42
N ALA A 310 13.54 -8.85 -40.74
CA ALA A 310 14.49 -7.77 -41.00
C ALA A 310 15.17 -7.27 -39.72
N ILE A 311 14.42 -7.20 -38.60
CA ILE A 311 14.97 -6.86 -37.28
C ILE A 311 15.99 -7.92 -36.85
N LEU A 312 15.62 -9.20 -36.93
CA LEU A 312 16.50 -10.29 -36.53
C LEU A 312 17.69 -10.48 -37.47
N SER A 313 17.56 -10.23 -38.77
CA SER A 313 18.70 -10.25 -39.69
C SER A 313 19.70 -9.14 -39.37
N THR A 314 19.21 -7.93 -39.10
CA THR A 314 20.04 -6.79 -38.69
C THR A 314 20.78 -7.11 -37.38
N LEU A 315 20.08 -7.63 -36.38
CA LEU A 315 20.70 -8.03 -35.12
C LEU A 315 21.70 -9.18 -35.27
N LEU A 316 21.41 -10.16 -36.12
CA LEU A 316 22.31 -11.28 -36.40
C LEU A 316 23.62 -10.79 -37.04
N GLU A 317 23.57 -9.82 -37.96
CA GLU A 317 24.77 -9.19 -38.53
C GLU A 317 25.56 -8.42 -37.46
N GLU A 318 24.87 -7.63 -36.61
CA GLU A 318 25.49 -6.86 -35.53
C GLU A 318 26.20 -7.74 -34.49
N VAL A 319 25.68 -8.95 -34.26
CA VAL A 319 26.18 -9.94 -33.29
C VAL A 319 27.26 -10.85 -33.89
N ARG A 320 27.19 -11.19 -35.18
CA ARG A 320 28.22 -11.99 -35.87
C ARG A 320 29.59 -11.31 -35.85
N ASN A 321 29.63 -9.98 -35.84
CA ASN A 321 30.86 -9.23 -35.70
C ASN A 321 31.25 -9.02 -34.23
N GLU A 322 31.69 -10.09 -33.57
CA GLU A 322 32.05 -10.09 -32.14
C GLU A 322 33.15 -9.06 -31.81
N THR A 323 34.07 -8.78 -32.73
CA THR A 323 35.16 -7.80 -32.54
C THR A 323 34.69 -6.34 -32.45
N ALA A 324 33.46 -6.05 -32.87
CA ALA A 324 32.88 -4.71 -32.79
C ALA A 324 32.33 -4.37 -31.39
N TRP A 325 32.22 -5.35 -30.51
CA TRP A 325 31.74 -5.15 -29.14
C TRP A 325 32.93 -4.94 -28.20
N GLY A 326 32.94 -3.84 -27.45
CA GLY A 326 33.97 -3.61 -26.43
C GLY A 326 33.91 -4.65 -25.31
N ASP A 327 32.69 -5.03 -24.89
CA ASP A 327 32.45 -6.09 -23.91
C ASP A 327 31.83 -7.34 -24.57
N GLN A 328 32.58 -8.44 -24.55
CA GLN A 328 32.14 -9.73 -25.08
C GLN A 328 31.02 -10.35 -24.25
N PHE A 329 30.93 -10.06 -22.95
CA PHE A 329 29.88 -10.63 -22.10
C PHE A 329 28.52 -10.05 -22.48
N LEU A 330 28.48 -8.73 -22.67
CA LEU A 330 27.29 -8.04 -23.17
C LEU A 330 26.88 -8.53 -24.55
N CYS A 331 27.85 -8.74 -25.47
CA CYS A 331 27.59 -9.38 -26.76
C CYS A 331 26.91 -10.74 -26.56
N GLY A 332 27.47 -11.60 -25.68
CA GLY A 332 26.94 -12.91 -25.28
C GLY A 332 25.44 -12.88 -24.96
N SER A 333 25.00 -11.92 -24.13
CA SER A 333 23.59 -11.77 -23.76
C SER A 333 22.67 -11.45 -24.95
N VAL A 334 23.14 -10.66 -25.91
CA VAL A 334 22.38 -10.31 -27.13
C VAL A 334 22.39 -11.48 -28.11
N GLN A 335 23.49 -12.25 -28.23
CA GLN A 335 23.51 -13.46 -29.06
C GLN A 335 22.49 -14.48 -28.55
N LEU A 336 22.35 -14.63 -27.23
CA LEU A 336 21.33 -15.49 -26.62
C LEU A 336 19.91 -15.04 -27.02
N ALA A 337 19.63 -13.73 -26.92
CA ALA A 337 18.33 -13.18 -27.29
C ALA A 337 18.00 -13.38 -28.77
N VAL A 338 18.98 -13.17 -29.67
CA VAL A 338 18.82 -13.40 -31.12
C VAL A 338 18.59 -14.89 -31.42
N ALA A 339 19.34 -15.79 -30.80
CA ALA A 339 19.17 -17.24 -30.98
C ALA A 339 17.75 -17.69 -30.57
N VAL A 340 17.27 -17.22 -29.42
CA VAL A 340 15.90 -17.44 -28.94
C VAL A 340 14.85 -16.88 -29.91
N GLY A 341 15.05 -15.66 -30.40
CA GLY A 341 14.14 -15.00 -31.35
C GLY A 341 13.98 -15.76 -32.66
N ILE A 342 15.10 -16.10 -33.30
CA ILE A 342 15.10 -16.81 -34.58
C ILE A 342 14.54 -18.22 -34.41
N ARG A 343 14.96 -18.96 -33.36
CA ARG A 343 14.43 -20.30 -33.08
C ARG A 343 12.91 -20.30 -32.88
N ARG A 344 12.38 -19.26 -32.24
CA ARG A 344 10.93 -19.08 -32.08
C ARG A 344 10.22 -18.82 -33.41
N LEU A 345 10.78 -17.98 -34.28
CA LEU A 345 10.24 -17.78 -35.64
C LEU A 345 10.27 -19.08 -36.46
N GLN A 346 11.33 -19.88 -36.36
CA GLN A 346 11.45 -21.17 -37.06
C GLN A 346 10.34 -22.16 -36.66
N LEU A 347 9.90 -22.11 -35.39
CA LEU A 347 8.82 -22.94 -34.86
C LEU A 347 7.42 -22.35 -35.10
N SER A 348 7.31 -21.08 -35.53
CA SER A 348 6.04 -20.45 -35.87
C SER A 348 5.52 -20.99 -37.20
N PRO A 349 4.30 -21.57 -37.26
CA PRO A 349 3.76 -22.11 -38.51
C PRO A 349 3.43 -21.02 -39.54
N VAL A 350 3.24 -19.77 -39.10
CA VAL A 350 2.91 -18.62 -39.96
C VAL A 350 4.16 -18.05 -40.63
N ASP A 351 5.30 -18.08 -39.96
CA ASP A 351 6.54 -17.40 -40.37
C ASP A 351 7.61 -18.34 -40.92
N HIS A 352 7.27 -19.62 -41.11
CA HIS A 352 8.22 -20.67 -41.49
C HIS A 352 9.00 -20.36 -42.79
N ALA A 353 8.35 -19.67 -43.75
CA ALA A 353 8.99 -19.25 -44.99
C ALA A 353 10.02 -18.12 -44.80
N ALA A 354 9.77 -17.18 -43.88
CA ALA A 354 10.70 -16.11 -43.52
C ALA A 354 11.86 -16.66 -42.66
N ALA A 355 11.58 -17.66 -41.83
CA ALA A 355 12.57 -18.32 -40.98
C ALA A 355 13.57 -19.20 -41.75
N ALA A 356 13.18 -19.72 -42.93
CA ALA A 356 14.06 -20.48 -43.81
C ALA A 356 15.18 -19.62 -44.45
N ALA A 357 15.10 -18.29 -44.36
CA ALA A 357 16.10 -17.37 -44.90
C ALA A 357 17.37 -17.26 -44.01
N PHE A 358 17.33 -17.76 -42.77
CA PHE A 358 18.46 -17.69 -41.85
C PHE A 358 19.41 -18.88 -42.05
N ASP A 359 20.52 -18.65 -42.76
CA ASP A 359 21.63 -19.62 -42.92
C ASP A 359 22.57 -19.60 -41.71
N ALA A 360 22.05 -20.01 -40.55
CA ALA A 360 22.79 -20.06 -39.29
C ALA A 360 22.26 -21.18 -38.38
N ASP A 361 23.18 -21.96 -37.81
CA ASP A 361 22.84 -22.93 -36.77
C ASP A 361 22.61 -22.21 -35.44
N MET A 362 21.36 -22.23 -34.98
CA MET A 362 20.95 -21.57 -33.73
C MET A 362 21.53 -22.26 -32.49
N ASP A 363 21.81 -23.57 -32.55
CA ASP A 363 22.42 -24.30 -31.43
C ASP A 363 23.90 -23.89 -31.27
N VAL A 364 24.57 -23.58 -32.38
CA VAL A 364 25.94 -23.01 -32.36
C VAL A 364 25.93 -21.58 -31.82
N LEU A 365 24.98 -20.75 -32.24
CA LEU A 365 24.88 -19.37 -31.74
C LEU A 365 24.56 -19.33 -30.24
N ALA A 366 23.64 -20.19 -29.79
CA ALA A 366 23.36 -20.37 -28.36
C ALA A 366 24.59 -20.88 -27.59
N GLY A 367 25.33 -21.83 -28.17
CA GLY A 367 26.61 -22.30 -27.60
C GLY A 367 27.64 -21.18 -27.43
N ARG A 368 27.80 -20.31 -28.45
CA ARG A 368 28.68 -19.13 -28.36
C ARG A 368 28.23 -18.15 -27.28
N ALA A 369 26.92 -17.92 -27.16
CA ALA A 369 26.38 -17.06 -26.12
C ALA A 369 26.75 -17.56 -24.71
N ILE A 370 26.69 -18.88 -24.48
CA ILE A 370 27.09 -19.52 -23.22
C ILE A 370 28.58 -19.29 -22.97
N VAL A 371 29.44 -19.59 -23.94
CA VAL A 371 30.90 -19.36 -23.86
C VAL A 371 31.24 -17.90 -23.59
N ASN A 372 30.46 -16.96 -24.15
CA ASN A 372 30.58 -15.53 -23.90
C ASN A 372 29.87 -15.08 -22.61
N HIS A 373 29.72 -15.95 -21.61
CA HIS A 373 29.24 -15.62 -20.25
C HIS A 373 27.87 -14.89 -20.20
N ALA A 374 26.96 -15.20 -21.13
CA ALA A 374 25.66 -14.51 -21.24
C ALA A 374 24.85 -14.49 -19.92
N PHE A 375 24.81 -15.60 -19.17
CA PHE A 375 24.04 -15.66 -17.92
C PHE A 375 24.70 -14.89 -16.77
N GLU A 376 26.03 -14.75 -16.78
CA GLU A 376 26.75 -13.99 -15.75
C GLU A 376 26.47 -12.49 -15.87
N ILE A 377 26.50 -11.94 -17.10
CA ILE A 377 26.18 -10.52 -17.33
C ILE A 377 24.69 -10.22 -17.05
N ILE A 378 23.78 -11.14 -17.44
CA ILE A 378 22.34 -11.00 -17.16
C ILE A 378 22.12 -10.90 -15.65
N ARG A 379 22.77 -11.77 -14.87
CA ARG A 379 22.70 -11.70 -13.41
C ARG A 379 23.31 -10.41 -12.85
N ARG A 380 24.62 -10.21 -13.06
CA ARG A 380 25.41 -9.23 -12.31
C ARG A 380 25.22 -7.79 -12.78
N CYS A 381 24.93 -7.57 -14.06
CA CYS A 381 24.79 -6.22 -14.61
C CYS A 381 23.34 -5.80 -14.81
N ILE A 382 22.46 -6.75 -15.16
CA ILE A 382 21.08 -6.45 -15.54
C ILE A 382 20.14 -6.63 -14.34
N ILE A 383 20.04 -7.84 -13.78
CA ILE A 383 19.12 -8.15 -12.67
C ILE A 383 19.55 -7.45 -11.37
N GLN A 384 20.85 -7.44 -11.07
CA GLN A 384 21.39 -6.79 -9.86
C GLN A 384 21.42 -5.25 -9.93
N ASN A 385 21.04 -4.65 -11.06
CA ASN A 385 20.94 -3.20 -11.19
C ASN A 385 19.83 -2.64 -10.29
N ASP A 386 20.08 -1.51 -9.61
CA ASP A 386 19.14 -0.91 -8.66
C ASP A 386 17.77 -0.55 -9.29
N GLY A 387 17.74 -0.26 -10.60
CA GLY A 387 16.52 0.07 -11.33
C GLY A 387 15.76 -1.12 -11.94
N PHE A 388 16.28 -2.34 -11.86
CA PHE A 388 15.69 -3.51 -12.55
C PHE A 388 14.31 -3.88 -11.99
N HIS A 389 14.23 -4.13 -10.67
CA HIS A 389 12.99 -4.51 -9.98
C HIS A 389 11.97 -3.36 -9.87
N GLY A 390 12.32 -2.15 -10.31
CA GLY A 390 11.43 -0.98 -10.30
C GLY A 390 10.50 -0.87 -11.51
N ASN A 391 10.66 -1.72 -12.54
CA ASN A 391 9.87 -1.68 -13.77
C ASN A 391 9.46 -3.10 -14.22
N GLU A 392 8.19 -3.25 -14.61
CA GLU A 392 7.60 -4.51 -15.03
C GLU A 392 8.18 -5.07 -16.34
N THR A 393 8.48 -4.18 -17.30
CA THR A 393 9.01 -4.59 -18.60
C THR A 393 10.39 -5.24 -18.45
N ASN A 394 11.22 -4.73 -17.54
CA ASN A 394 12.53 -5.33 -17.22
C ASN A 394 12.38 -6.78 -16.76
N ILE A 395 11.48 -7.00 -15.79
CA ILE A 395 11.18 -8.31 -15.21
C ILE A 395 10.63 -9.25 -16.28
N GLN A 396 9.62 -8.80 -17.04
CA GLN A 396 8.98 -9.60 -18.09
C GLN A 396 9.96 -10.00 -19.19
N VAL A 397 10.82 -9.09 -19.65
CA VAL A 397 11.76 -9.34 -20.75
C VAL A 397 12.84 -10.34 -20.30
N ALA A 398 13.42 -10.16 -19.12
CA ALA A 398 14.42 -11.08 -18.59
C ALA A 398 13.83 -12.47 -18.29
N ASP A 399 12.67 -12.53 -17.62
CA ASP A 399 11.97 -13.79 -17.34
C ASP A 399 11.59 -14.53 -18.63
N ALA A 400 11.01 -13.81 -19.61
CA ALA A 400 10.67 -14.37 -20.89
C ALA A 400 11.91 -14.93 -21.61
N LEU A 401 13.05 -14.23 -21.60
CA LEU A 401 14.28 -14.71 -22.21
C LEU A 401 14.77 -16.02 -21.57
N LEU A 402 14.84 -16.09 -20.24
CA LEU A 402 15.32 -17.27 -19.52
C LEU A 402 14.37 -18.46 -19.67
N LYS A 403 13.05 -18.25 -19.55
CA LYS A 403 12.05 -19.30 -19.82
C LYS A 403 12.08 -19.76 -21.28
N SER A 404 12.29 -18.85 -22.22
CA SER A 404 12.42 -19.21 -23.64
C SER A 404 13.63 -20.10 -23.89
N PHE A 405 14.73 -19.89 -23.16
CA PHE A 405 15.90 -20.77 -23.25
C PHE A 405 15.55 -22.21 -22.81
N ILE A 406 14.82 -22.37 -21.70
CA ILE A 406 14.32 -23.68 -21.24
C ILE A 406 13.43 -24.34 -22.31
N LEU A 407 12.51 -23.56 -22.89
CA LEU A 407 11.52 -24.06 -23.84
C LEU A 407 12.12 -24.45 -25.20
N LEU A 408 13.08 -23.67 -25.71
CA LEU A 408 13.56 -23.75 -27.08
C LEU A 408 14.89 -24.51 -27.23
N PHE A 409 15.71 -24.53 -26.17
CA PHE A 409 17.01 -25.20 -26.15
C PHE A 409 17.20 -26.22 -25.00
N PRO A 410 16.26 -27.17 -24.75
CA PRO A 410 16.46 -28.24 -23.78
C PRO A 410 17.80 -29.00 -23.89
N PRO A 411 18.31 -29.39 -25.08
CA PRO A 411 19.57 -30.14 -25.15
C PRO A 411 20.77 -29.30 -24.69
N LYS A 412 20.79 -27.99 -24.97
CA LYS A 412 21.86 -27.10 -24.49
C LYS A 412 21.78 -26.82 -23.01
N LEU A 413 20.58 -26.79 -22.42
CA LEU A 413 20.43 -26.73 -20.97
C LEU A 413 21.05 -27.95 -20.30
N MET A 414 20.78 -29.17 -20.80
CA MET A 414 21.36 -30.41 -20.28
C MET A 414 22.89 -30.48 -20.48
N GLU A 415 23.41 -29.97 -21.61
CA GLU A 415 24.85 -29.89 -21.86
C GLU A 415 25.54 -28.91 -20.89
N MET A 416 24.93 -27.74 -20.66
CA MET A 416 25.43 -26.74 -19.73
C MET A 416 25.43 -27.24 -18.28
N GLU A 417 24.40 -27.98 -17.87
CA GLU A 417 24.33 -28.64 -16.58
C GLU A 417 25.49 -29.63 -16.40
N ARG A 418 25.65 -30.58 -17.33
CA ARG A 418 26.72 -31.59 -17.28
C ARG A 418 28.11 -30.96 -17.23
N HIS A 419 28.36 -29.95 -18.07
CA HIS A 419 29.65 -29.28 -18.06
C HIS A 419 29.94 -28.57 -16.73
N SER A 420 28.92 -27.93 -16.16
CA SER A 420 29.04 -27.31 -14.84
C SER A 420 29.24 -28.36 -13.73
N GLU A 421 28.64 -29.55 -13.84
CA GLU A 421 28.90 -30.65 -12.91
C GLU A 421 30.34 -31.18 -13.00
N ASP A 422 30.87 -31.34 -14.22
CA ASP A 422 32.26 -31.73 -14.43
C ASP A 422 33.24 -30.68 -13.86
N GLU A 423 32.95 -29.38 -14.04
CA GLU A 423 33.72 -28.29 -13.42
C GLU A 423 33.72 -28.39 -11.90
N LEU A 424 32.55 -28.63 -11.29
CA LEU A 424 32.41 -28.74 -9.84
C LEU A 424 33.09 -29.97 -9.27
N ALA A 425 32.99 -31.13 -9.94
CA ALA A 425 33.73 -32.33 -9.56
C ALA A 425 35.25 -32.07 -9.59
N GLY A 426 35.74 -31.36 -10.60
CA GLY A 426 37.15 -30.94 -10.67
C GLY A 426 37.55 -30.00 -9.52
N LEU A 427 36.68 -29.09 -9.08
CA LEU A 427 36.94 -28.23 -7.92
C LEU A 427 37.01 -29.01 -6.61
N ASP A 428 36.14 -30.00 -6.43
CA ASP A 428 36.16 -30.88 -5.26
C ASP A 428 37.44 -31.72 -5.23
N GLU A 429 37.91 -32.21 -6.37
CA GLU A 429 39.19 -32.90 -6.50
C GLU A 429 40.37 -31.98 -6.17
N CYS A 430 40.36 -30.73 -6.65
CA CYS A 430 41.35 -29.72 -6.30
C CYS A 430 41.35 -29.43 -4.79
N ALA A 431 40.17 -29.24 -4.20
CA ALA A 431 40.00 -28.98 -2.78
C ALA A 431 40.48 -30.16 -1.92
N ALA A 432 40.18 -31.40 -2.32
CA ALA A 432 40.63 -32.62 -1.64
C ALA A 432 42.15 -32.81 -1.72
N ASN A 433 42.76 -32.44 -2.85
CA ASN A 433 44.19 -32.52 -3.08
C ASN A 433 44.98 -31.29 -2.55
N GLY A 434 44.29 -30.27 -2.03
CA GLY A 434 44.90 -29.03 -1.56
C GLY A 434 45.51 -28.16 -2.67
N SER A 435 45.13 -28.40 -3.93
CA SER A 435 45.56 -27.63 -5.09
C SER A 435 44.56 -26.53 -5.42
N THR A 436 45.04 -25.41 -5.96
CA THR A 436 44.15 -24.37 -6.50
C THR A 436 43.80 -24.70 -7.95
N PRO A 437 42.55 -24.47 -8.40
CA PRO A 437 42.19 -24.67 -9.79
C PRO A 437 43.03 -23.76 -10.70
N SER A 438 43.39 -24.26 -11.89
CA SER A 438 44.24 -23.54 -12.87
C SER A 438 43.54 -22.31 -13.46
N HIS A 439 42.22 -22.35 -13.59
CA HIS A 439 41.36 -21.26 -14.05
C HIS A 439 40.12 -21.16 -13.15
N ALA A 440 39.53 -19.97 -13.08
CA ALA A 440 38.24 -19.82 -12.41
C ALA A 440 37.15 -20.57 -13.21
N PRO A 441 36.31 -21.39 -12.56
CA PRO A 441 35.22 -22.12 -13.22
C PRO A 441 34.19 -21.12 -13.77
N ALA A 442 33.62 -21.43 -14.95
CA ALA A 442 32.70 -20.52 -15.61
C ALA A 442 31.29 -20.56 -15.00
N MET A 443 30.89 -21.68 -14.39
CA MET A 443 29.69 -21.79 -13.55
C MET A 443 28.39 -21.35 -14.25
N HIS A 444 28.29 -21.55 -15.57
CA HIS A 444 27.19 -21.02 -16.38
C HIS A 444 25.81 -21.49 -15.90
N PHE A 445 25.68 -22.77 -15.52
CA PHE A 445 24.40 -23.30 -15.01
C PHE A 445 24.01 -22.68 -13.67
N THR A 446 24.98 -22.46 -12.77
CA THR A 446 24.74 -21.80 -11.49
C THR A 446 24.30 -20.35 -11.69
N HIS A 447 24.98 -19.61 -12.59
CA HIS A 447 24.56 -18.25 -12.98
C HIS A 447 23.15 -18.21 -13.57
N PHE A 448 22.77 -19.22 -14.35
CA PHE A 448 21.42 -19.34 -14.90
C PHE A 448 20.36 -19.55 -13.79
N LEU A 449 20.57 -20.51 -12.88
CA LEU A 449 19.64 -20.75 -11.75
C LEU A 449 19.52 -19.53 -10.85
N GLU A 450 20.63 -18.88 -10.52
CA GLU A 450 20.65 -17.69 -9.67
C GLU A 450 20.03 -16.47 -10.37
N SER A 451 20.17 -16.33 -11.69
CA SER A 451 19.47 -15.28 -12.47
C SER A 451 17.96 -15.43 -12.33
N MET A 452 17.43 -16.64 -12.54
CA MET A 452 16.00 -16.88 -12.36
C MET A 452 15.60 -16.66 -10.90
N ARG A 453 16.40 -17.15 -9.95
CA ARG A 453 16.11 -16.99 -8.52
C ARG A 453 15.96 -15.52 -8.16
N GLU A 454 16.92 -14.69 -8.55
CA GLU A 454 16.98 -13.26 -8.21
C GLU A 454 15.81 -12.46 -8.82
N ILE A 455 15.30 -12.84 -10.01
CA ILE A 455 14.09 -12.22 -10.61
C ILE A 455 12.87 -12.40 -9.71
N TYR A 456 12.63 -13.63 -9.23
CA TYR A 456 11.48 -13.97 -8.39
C TYR A 456 11.69 -13.68 -6.90
N GLN A 457 12.95 -13.46 -6.51
CA GLN A 457 13.29 -13.15 -5.14
C GLN A 457 12.66 -11.82 -4.77
N LYS A 458 11.79 -11.87 -3.77
CA LYS A 458 11.36 -10.66 -3.09
C LYS A 458 12.63 -10.03 -2.48
N LYS A 459 13.19 -8.98 -3.09
CA LYS A 459 14.14 -8.08 -2.41
C LYS A 459 13.36 -7.58 -1.20
N GLN A 460 13.52 -8.22 -0.05
CA GLN A 460 12.74 -7.93 1.14
C GLN A 460 12.91 -6.43 1.44
N PRO A 461 11.89 -5.58 1.26
CA PRO A 461 11.81 -4.35 2.04
C PRO A 461 11.39 -4.87 3.40
N GLY A 462 12.38 -5.25 4.20
CA GLY A 462 12.10 -6.29 5.16
C GLY A 462 11.11 -5.78 6.21
N SER A 463 9.98 -6.49 6.29
CA SER A 463 8.85 -6.23 7.16
C SER A 463 7.66 -7.01 6.57
N VAL A 464 6.94 -7.72 7.44
CA VAL A 464 5.65 -8.35 7.15
C VAL A 464 4.60 -7.31 6.72
N LEU A 465 4.85 -6.01 6.96
CA LEU A 465 4.04 -4.91 6.44
C LEU A 465 4.36 -4.49 5.01
N SER A 466 5.30 -5.11 4.29
CA SER A 466 5.58 -4.77 2.88
C SER A 466 4.37 -4.91 1.94
N LYS A 467 3.33 -5.69 2.30
CA LYS A 467 2.04 -5.72 1.57
C LYS A 467 1.16 -4.49 1.86
N LEU A 468 1.32 -3.85 3.02
CA LEU A 468 0.60 -2.64 3.45
C LEU A 468 1.38 -1.36 3.09
N GLU A 469 2.71 -1.39 3.14
CA GLU A 469 3.59 -0.29 2.73
C GLU A 469 3.49 0.02 1.22
N ALA A 470 3.11 -0.97 0.41
CA ALA A 470 2.76 -0.75 -1.00
C ALA A 470 1.52 0.17 -1.18
N LYS A 471 0.67 0.31 -0.14
CA LYS A 471 -0.49 1.21 -0.12
C LYS A 471 -0.17 2.55 0.59
N VAL A 472 0.67 2.56 1.64
CA VAL A 472 0.80 3.68 2.60
C VAL A 472 1.54 4.91 2.10
N PHE A 473 2.48 4.78 1.14
CA PHE A 473 3.26 5.93 0.68
C PHE A 473 3.62 5.84 -0.80
N LYS A 474 2.67 6.19 -1.66
CA LYS A 474 2.96 6.68 -3.02
C LYS A 474 1.85 7.63 -3.48
N PRO A 475 2.18 8.87 -3.89
CA PRO A 475 1.39 9.60 -4.89
C PRO A 475 1.37 8.85 -6.23
N THR A 476 2.22 7.84 -6.41
CA THR A 476 2.19 6.88 -7.52
C THR A 476 1.29 5.68 -7.19
N GLU A 477 -0.01 5.94 -7.18
CA GLU A 477 -1.12 5.08 -6.73
C GLU A 477 -1.24 3.63 -7.30
N GLN A 478 -0.35 3.09 -8.14
CA GLN A 478 -0.72 1.90 -8.94
C GLN A 478 0.32 0.77 -9.09
N LEU A 479 1.62 0.96 -8.80
CA LEU A 479 2.66 0.09 -9.38
C LEU A 479 3.22 -1.04 -8.48
N PHE A 480 3.44 -0.84 -7.18
CA PHE A 480 4.00 -1.92 -6.34
C PHE A 480 3.10 -3.15 -6.19
N PRO A 481 1.77 -3.01 -5.97
CA PRO A 481 0.88 -4.17 -6.05
C PRO A 481 0.87 -4.80 -7.44
N HIS A 482 1.12 -4.03 -8.50
CA HIS A 482 1.16 -4.54 -9.87
C HIS A 482 2.40 -5.41 -10.16
N ILE A 483 3.58 -5.04 -9.65
CA ILE A 483 4.79 -5.87 -9.78
C ILE A 483 4.67 -7.19 -9.00
N GLU A 484 4.13 -7.18 -7.78
CA GLU A 484 3.92 -8.43 -7.02
C GLU A 484 2.88 -9.32 -7.71
N ALA A 485 1.79 -8.73 -8.24
CA ALA A 485 0.81 -9.47 -9.04
C ALA A 485 1.40 -10.04 -10.33
N LEU A 486 2.28 -9.29 -11.00
CA LEU A 486 3.02 -9.75 -12.17
C LEU A 486 3.92 -10.95 -11.81
N LEU A 487 4.69 -10.88 -10.73
CA LEU A 487 5.55 -11.99 -10.29
C LEU A 487 4.72 -13.23 -9.96
N ASP A 488 3.53 -13.07 -9.38
CA ASP A 488 2.59 -14.16 -9.11
C ASP A 488 2.03 -14.77 -10.41
N GLU A 489 1.71 -13.95 -11.42
CA GLU A 489 1.31 -14.42 -12.76
C GLU A 489 2.44 -15.19 -13.47
N LEU A 490 3.66 -14.64 -13.46
CA LEU A 490 4.83 -15.26 -14.06
C LEU A 490 5.20 -16.57 -13.33
N SER A 491 5.05 -16.60 -12.02
CA SER A 491 5.22 -17.80 -11.18
C SER A 491 4.21 -18.88 -11.57
N ALA A 492 2.93 -18.54 -11.73
CA ALA A 492 1.87 -19.50 -12.06
C ALA A 492 2.13 -20.33 -13.34
N GLN A 493 2.97 -19.84 -14.26
CA GLN A 493 3.38 -20.56 -15.47
C GLN A 493 4.21 -21.83 -15.21
N PHE A 494 4.80 -21.97 -14.01
CA PHE A 494 5.47 -23.19 -13.55
C PHE A 494 4.51 -24.21 -12.93
N GLY A 495 3.22 -23.87 -12.80
CA GLY A 495 2.20 -24.79 -12.30
C GLY A 495 1.80 -25.87 -13.31
N LEU A 496 1.00 -26.85 -12.86
CA LEU A 496 0.48 -27.96 -13.68
C LEU A 496 -0.36 -27.50 -14.87
N ASP A 497 -1.05 -26.37 -14.73
CA ASP A 497 -1.83 -25.74 -15.81
C ASP A 497 -0.93 -24.92 -16.77
N GLY A 498 0.37 -24.81 -16.46
CA GLY A 498 1.36 -24.06 -17.20
C GLY A 498 2.05 -24.87 -18.29
N SER A 499 3.29 -24.48 -18.64
CA SER A 499 4.04 -25.14 -19.70
C SER A 499 4.65 -26.47 -19.23
N GLN A 500 4.39 -27.56 -19.94
CA GLN A 500 4.91 -28.90 -19.61
C GLN A 500 6.45 -28.91 -19.49
N GLN A 501 7.17 -28.16 -20.33
CA GLN A 501 8.63 -28.10 -20.28
C GLN A 501 9.14 -27.33 -19.04
N LEU A 502 8.38 -26.35 -18.53
CA LEU A 502 8.72 -25.67 -17.28
C LEU A 502 8.48 -26.58 -16.07
N VAL A 503 7.45 -27.42 -16.13
CA VAL A 503 7.21 -28.48 -15.12
C VAL A 503 8.35 -29.51 -15.18
N GLN A 504 8.75 -29.98 -16.37
CA GLN A 504 9.89 -30.88 -16.55
C GLN A 504 11.21 -30.27 -16.07
N PHE A 505 11.39 -28.96 -16.21
CA PHE A 505 12.53 -28.26 -15.63
C PHE A 505 12.49 -28.28 -14.09
N CYS A 506 11.32 -28.13 -13.48
CA CYS A 506 11.17 -28.30 -12.03
C CYS A 506 11.44 -29.75 -11.59
N GLU A 507 11.04 -30.75 -12.39
CA GLU A 507 11.35 -32.16 -12.16
C GLU A 507 12.86 -32.42 -12.18
N MET A 508 13.69 -31.63 -12.88
CA MET A 508 15.15 -31.81 -12.85
C MET A 508 15.73 -31.69 -11.44
N ALA A 509 15.12 -30.89 -10.56
CA ALA A 509 15.56 -30.72 -9.17
C ALA A 509 15.45 -32.00 -8.33
N THR A 510 14.71 -33.00 -8.81
CA THR A 510 14.55 -34.29 -8.15
C THR A 510 15.64 -35.30 -8.52
N ARG A 511 16.45 -34.99 -9.55
CA ARG A 511 17.54 -35.86 -10.02
C ARG A 511 18.77 -35.71 -9.11
N PRO A 512 19.63 -36.74 -9.02
CA PRO A 512 20.88 -36.62 -8.29
C PRO A 512 21.83 -35.68 -9.04
N GLN A 513 22.21 -34.57 -8.39
CA GLN A 513 23.13 -33.56 -8.92
C GLN A 513 24.22 -33.23 -7.90
N HIS A 514 25.24 -32.48 -8.32
CA HIS A 514 26.20 -31.89 -7.39
C HIS A 514 25.48 -31.05 -6.31
N ALA A 515 25.96 -31.11 -5.06
CA ALA A 515 25.29 -30.51 -3.90
C ALA A 515 25.03 -29.00 -4.06
N MET A 516 25.94 -28.27 -4.71
CA MET A 516 25.75 -26.84 -5.01
C MET A 516 24.59 -26.57 -5.97
N HIS A 517 24.45 -27.38 -7.03
CA HIS A 517 23.31 -27.24 -7.96
C HIS A 517 21.99 -27.62 -7.29
N SER A 518 22.01 -28.66 -6.45
CA SER A 518 20.83 -29.05 -5.65
C SER A 518 20.35 -27.89 -4.75
N VAL A 519 21.27 -27.23 -4.05
CA VAL A 519 20.95 -26.05 -3.22
C VAL A 519 20.42 -24.90 -4.09
N ALA A 520 21.09 -24.59 -5.21
CA ALA A 520 20.68 -23.52 -6.11
C ALA A 520 19.29 -23.74 -6.71
N PHE A 521 18.96 -24.99 -7.08
CA PHE A 521 17.63 -25.37 -7.56
C PHE A 521 16.58 -25.24 -6.46
N LEU A 522 16.83 -25.75 -5.25
CA LEU A 522 15.86 -25.62 -4.15
C LEU A 522 15.60 -24.15 -3.80
N ASP A 523 16.62 -23.31 -3.82
CA ASP A 523 16.50 -21.87 -3.61
C ASP A 523 15.72 -21.16 -4.74
N LEU A 524 15.89 -21.62 -5.99
CA LEU A 524 15.09 -21.19 -7.14
C LEU A 524 13.63 -21.61 -7.01
N LEU A 525 13.36 -22.87 -6.68
CA LEU A 525 12.00 -23.38 -6.47
C LEU A 525 11.32 -22.63 -5.32
N TYR A 526 12.06 -22.30 -4.27
CA TYR A 526 11.57 -21.47 -3.17
C TYR A 526 11.16 -20.05 -3.64
N SER A 527 11.95 -19.41 -4.53
CA SER A 527 11.60 -18.08 -5.03
C SER A 527 10.45 -18.10 -6.04
N ILE A 528 10.38 -19.13 -6.89
CA ILE A 528 9.27 -19.34 -7.85
C ILE A 528 7.98 -19.70 -7.12
N CYS A 529 8.01 -20.38 -5.99
CA CYS A 529 6.83 -20.79 -5.23
C CYS A 529 6.14 -19.60 -4.55
N ARG A 530 5.27 -18.93 -5.31
CA ARG A 530 4.56 -17.70 -4.88
C ARG A 530 3.05 -17.87 -4.81
N THR A 531 2.50 -18.77 -5.61
CA THR A 531 1.06 -19.00 -5.76
C THR A 531 0.66 -20.37 -5.22
N GLN A 532 -0.63 -20.54 -4.89
CA GLN A 532 -1.14 -21.84 -4.48
C GLN A 532 -1.00 -22.90 -5.59
N SER A 533 -1.17 -22.53 -6.86
CA SER A 533 -1.05 -23.46 -7.99
C SER A 533 0.37 -24.02 -8.09
N THR A 534 1.39 -23.16 -8.04
CA THR A 534 2.81 -23.57 -8.09
C THR A 534 3.21 -24.40 -6.88
N ALA A 535 2.76 -24.02 -5.68
CA ALA A 535 2.98 -24.81 -4.46
C ALA A 535 2.43 -26.23 -4.59
N ARG A 536 1.20 -26.39 -5.13
CA ARG A 536 0.61 -27.71 -5.38
C ARG A 536 1.40 -28.52 -6.40
N SER A 537 1.83 -27.89 -7.49
CA SER A 537 2.62 -28.56 -8.53
C SER A 537 3.96 -29.05 -8.01
N LEU A 538 4.67 -28.21 -7.25
CA LEU A 538 5.93 -28.60 -6.61
C LEU A 538 5.72 -29.72 -5.58
N PHE A 539 4.65 -29.64 -4.78
CA PHE A 539 4.31 -30.72 -3.85
C PHE A 539 4.14 -32.05 -4.59
N GLU A 540 3.36 -32.07 -5.69
CA GLU A 540 3.10 -33.29 -6.47
C GLU A 540 4.38 -33.86 -7.11
N ILE A 541 5.25 -33.02 -7.69
CA ILE A 541 6.54 -33.45 -8.28
C ILE A 541 7.37 -34.23 -7.26
N PHE A 542 7.57 -33.69 -6.05
CA PHE A 542 8.36 -34.34 -5.01
C PHE A 542 7.63 -35.50 -4.32
N TYR A 543 6.30 -35.54 -4.38
CA TYR A 543 5.47 -36.58 -3.76
C TYR A 543 5.38 -37.85 -4.61
N GLN A 544 5.49 -37.74 -5.94
CA GLN A 544 5.42 -38.90 -6.85
C GLN A 544 6.62 -39.85 -6.73
N ILE A 545 7.74 -39.38 -6.16
CA ILE A 545 8.97 -40.16 -6.01
C ILE A 545 8.77 -41.22 -4.93
N GLY A 546 8.85 -42.48 -5.33
CA GLY A 546 8.64 -43.60 -4.43
C GLY A 546 9.81 -43.81 -3.47
N PRO A 547 9.60 -44.59 -2.40
CA PRO A 547 10.66 -44.96 -1.46
C PRO A 547 11.74 -45.87 -2.08
N ASN A 548 11.47 -46.46 -3.25
CA ASN A 548 12.37 -47.39 -3.95
C ASN A 548 13.10 -46.75 -5.15
N ASP A 549 12.88 -45.46 -5.42
CA ASP A 549 13.55 -44.75 -6.51
C ASP A 549 14.94 -44.32 -6.05
N ASP A 550 15.89 -45.26 -6.11
CA ASP A 550 17.28 -45.06 -5.71
C ASP A 550 17.89 -43.91 -6.54
N GLY A 551 18.29 -42.84 -5.84
CA GLY A 551 18.96 -41.67 -6.41
C GLY A 551 18.08 -40.45 -6.65
N TRP A 552 16.75 -40.56 -6.58
CA TRP A 552 15.85 -39.40 -6.71
C TRP A 552 15.56 -38.75 -5.35
N VAL A 553 15.46 -37.43 -5.32
CA VAL A 553 15.22 -36.64 -4.11
C VAL A 553 13.75 -36.26 -4.02
N GLY A 554 13.02 -36.88 -3.09
CA GLY A 554 11.63 -36.58 -2.76
C GLY A 554 11.40 -36.36 -1.27
N TRP A 555 10.12 -36.26 -0.87
CA TRP A 555 9.74 -36.08 0.54
C TRP A 555 10.21 -37.24 1.44
N GLU A 556 10.12 -38.49 0.97
CA GLU A 556 10.56 -39.67 1.74
C GLU A 556 12.07 -39.67 2.01
N GLN A 557 12.87 -39.33 1.00
CA GLN A 557 14.32 -39.23 1.12
C GLN A 557 14.70 -38.11 2.07
N PHE A 558 14.03 -36.95 1.98
CA PHE A 558 14.22 -35.84 2.91
C PHE A 558 13.89 -36.23 4.37
N MET A 559 12.76 -36.89 4.61
CA MET A 559 12.38 -37.36 5.96
C MET A 559 13.34 -38.43 6.48
N THR A 560 13.84 -39.30 5.60
CA THR A 560 14.82 -40.33 5.95
C THR A 560 16.19 -39.73 6.29
N ALA A 561 16.61 -38.69 5.59
CA ALA A 561 17.80 -37.92 5.93
C ALA A 561 17.64 -37.27 7.31
N LEU A 562 16.53 -36.57 7.58
CA LEU A 562 16.23 -35.97 8.87
C LEU A 562 16.24 -36.99 10.02
N ARG A 563 15.63 -38.16 9.85
CA ARG A 563 15.67 -39.27 10.84
C ARG A 563 17.08 -39.79 11.09
N SER A 564 17.91 -39.85 10.05
CA SER A 564 19.29 -40.29 10.17
C SER A 564 20.11 -39.28 10.97
N TYR A 565 19.87 -37.98 10.74
CA TYR A 565 20.47 -36.91 11.51
C TYR A 565 19.99 -36.87 12.96
N GLU A 566 18.71 -37.10 13.20
CA GLU A 566 18.16 -37.19 14.54
C GLU A 566 18.87 -38.28 15.35
N LYS A 567 19.02 -39.48 14.78
CA LYS A 567 19.77 -40.59 15.41
C LYS A 567 21.23 -40.23 15.66
N LEU A 568 21.90 -39.64 14.66
CA LEU A 568 23.31 -39.25 14.75
C LEU A 568 23.56 -38.29 15.93
N PHE A 569 22.76 -37.23 16.04
CA PHE A 569 22.96 -36.21 17.07
C PHE A 569 22.42 -36.61 18.45
N ARG A 570 21.47 -37.55 18.52
CA ARG A 570 20.94 -38.02 19.80
C ARG A 570 21.76 -39.13 20.43
N ASP A 571 22.25 -40.08 19.62
CA ASP A 571 22.91 -41.29 20.13
C ASP A 571 24.44 -41.12 20.24
N GLY A 572 25.01 -40.00 19.76
CA GLY A 572 26.43 -39.68 19.88
C GLY A 572 27.38 -40.64 19.15
N HIS A 573 26.84 -41.60 18.41
CA HIS A 573 27.55 -42.59 17.62
C HIS A 573 27.11 -42.50 16.16
N PRO A 574 28.03 -42.44 15.19
CA PRO A 574 27.65 -42.54 13.79
C PRO A 574 27.04 -43.92 13.55
N THR A 575 25.72 -43.96 13.34
CA THR A 575 25.04 -45.17 12.85
C THR A 575 25.66 -45.55 11.52
N MET A 576 26.14 -46.79 11.37
CA MET A 576 26.74 -47.30 10.13
C MET A 576 25.84 -47.22 8.88
N ALA A 577 24.56 -46.83 9.04
CA ALA A 577 23.63 -46.57 7.96
C ALA A 577 23.89 -45.25 7.21
N SER A 578 24.45 -44.22 7.86
CA SER A 578 24.78 -42.94 7.19
C SER A 578 25.99 -43.05 6.26
N THR A 579 26.65 -44.21 6.21
CA THR A 579 27.75 -44.49 5.29
C THR A 579 27.32 -45.37 4.10
N MET A 580 26.16 -46.04 4.12
CA MET A 580 25.73 -46.90 3.01
C MET A 580 24.71 -46.27 2.04
N GLY A 581 23.93 -45.27 2.47
CA GLY A 581 22.97 -44.58 1.58
C GLY A 581 23.59 -43.48 0.68
N MET A 582 24.84 -43.12 0.92
CA MET A 582 25.60 -42.12 0.15
C MET A 582 26.97 -42.64 -0.31
N MET A 583 27.17 -43.96 -0.33
CA MET A 583 28.40 -44.59 -0.87
C MET A 583 28.38 -44.70 -2.41
N GLY A 584 27.84 -43.68 -3.07
CA GLY A 584 27.92 -43.49 -4.52
C GLY A 584 28.71 -42.23 -4.91
N VAL A 585 28.99 -41.31 -3.97
CA VAL A 585 29.73 -40.07 -4.25
C VAL A 585 30.78 -39.87 -3.17
N MET A 586 32.05 -40.01 -3.58
CA MET A 586 33.31 -39.85 -2.84
C MET A 586 33.83 -41.02 -2.01
N GLY A 587 35.04 -41.46 -2.39
CA GLY A 587 35.80 -42.51 -1.76
C GLY A 587 36.71 -42.06 -0.62
N ILE A 588 37.06 -43.08 0.16
CA ILE A 588 38.19 -43.22 1.11
C ILE A 588 37.99 -42.62 2.50
N GLY A 589 37.96 -43.53 3.48
CA GLY A 589 37.83 -43.23 4.90
C GLY A 589 39.13 -42.84 5.60
N LYS A 590 38.95 -42.34 6.83
CA LYS A 590 39.81 -42.57 7.98
C LYS A 590 39.03 -42.20 9.24
N LYS A 591 39.10 -43.08 10.24
CA LYS A 591 38.62 -42.85 11.60
C LYS A 591 39.48 -41.78 12.26
N GLU A 592 38.95 -40.59 12.48
CA GLU A 592 39.48 -39.64 13.47
C GLU A 592 38.32 -39.04 14.26
N ASN A 593 38.52 -38.86 15.56
CA ASN A 593 37.54 -38.40 16.55
C ASN A 593 36.81 -37.13 16.09
N ILE A 594 35.53 -37.25 15.77
CA ILE A 594 34.73 -36.17 15.18
C ILE A 594 34.14 -35.32 16.31
N ASN A 595 34.60 -34.07 16.43
CA ASN A 595 33.79 -33.00 17.03
C ASN A 595 32.48 -32.92 16.23
N LEU A 596 31.34 -33.30 16.82
CA LEU A 596 30.03 -33.39 16.16
C LEU A 596 29.59 -32.07 15.48
N GLU A 597 30.00 -30.91 15.98
CA GLU A 597 29.72 -29.60 15.33
C GLU A 597 30.52 -29.38 14.02
N LYS A 598 31.58 -30.15 13.77
CA LYS A 598 32.35 -30.15 12.52
C LYS A 598 31.92 -31.26 11.54
N SER A 599 30.87 -32.04 11.84
CA SER A 599 30.56 -33.27 11.08
C SER A 599 29.65 -33.09 9.87
N MET A 600 28.85 -32.02 9.79
CA MET A 600 27.97 -31.78 8.64
C MET A 600 28.72 -31.02 7.55
N HIS A 601 28.70 -31.55 6.33
CA HIS A 601 29.29 -30.86 5.18
C HIS A 601 28.54 -29.54 4.92
N LYS A 602 29.25 -28.46 4.56
CA LYS A 602 28.64 -27.12 4.40
C LYS A 602 27.49 -27.11 3.38
N TYR A 603 27.66 -27.81 2.25
CA TYR A 603 26.63 -27.89 1.22
C TYR A 603 25.44 -28.77 1.62
N GLU A 604 25.67 -29.79 2.45
CA GLU A 604 24.59 -30.66 2.93
C GLU A 604 23.70 -29.94 3.94
N LEU A 605 24.32 -29.18 4.85
CA LEU A 605 23.61 -28.30 5.77
C LEU A 605 22.81 -27.23 5.00
N ALA A 606 23.41 -26.63 3.96
CA ALA A 606 22.70 -25.69 3.09
C ALA A 606 21.52 -26.36 2.37
N GLY A 607 21.70 -27.58 1.87
CA GLY A 607 20.65 -28.36 1.21
C GLY A 607 19.46 -28.63 2.13
N LEU A 608 19.71 -29.09 3.36
CA LEU A 608 18.65 -29.31 4.36
C LEU A 608 17.92 -28.01 4.71
N VAL A 609 18.63 -26.90 4.83
CA VAL A 609 18.03 -25.58 5.09
C VAL A 609 17.14 -25.14 3.93
N SER A 610 17.62 -25.23 2.68
CA SER A 610 16.84 -24.89 1.49
C SER A 610 15.59 -25.78 1.34
N TRP A 611 15.72 -27.08 1.61
CA TRP A 611 14.58 -28.01 1.64
C TRP A 611 13.56 -27.65 2.72
N CYS A 612 14.00 -27.32 3.94
CA CYS A 612 13.11 -26.88 5.02
C CYS A 612 12.37 -25.58 4.64
N ASN A 613 13.06 -24.64 4.01
CA ASN A 613 12.45 -23.38 3.57
C ASN A 613 11.42 -23.61 2.46
N LEU A 614 11.73 -24.46 1.47
CA LEU A 614 10.79 -24.84 0.41
C LEU A 614 9.57 -25.58 0.99
N ALA A 615 9.78 -26.56 1.87
CA ALA A 615 8.71 -27.29 2.53
C ALA A 615 7.80 -26.36 3.34
N THR A 616 8.39 -25.43 4.10
CA THR A 616 7.64 -24.39 4.83
C THR A 616 6.78 -23.57 3.88
N LYS A 617 7.37 -23.10 2.76
CA LYS A 617 6.68 -22.27 1.77
C LYS A 617 5.50 -22.98 1.10
N ILE A 618 5.68 -24.24 0.72
CA ILE A 618 4.63 -25.07 0.10
C ILE A 618 3.45 -25.24 1.07
N VAL A 619 3.74 -25.57 2.33
CA VAL A 619 2.71 -25.78 3.37
C VAL A 619 1.96 -24.49 3.71
N GLU A 620 2.62 -23.33 3.66
CA GLU A 620 1.97 -22.02 3.87
C GLU A 620 1.03 -21.62 2.71
N LEU A 621 1.35 -22.02 1.47
CA LEU A 621 0.59 -21.61 0.28
C LEU A 621 -0.51 -22.61 -0.14
N ASP A 622 -0.33 -23.91 0.10
CA ASP A 622 -1.34 -24.93 -0.22
C ASP A 622 -1.81 -25.71 1.00
N GLU A 623 -3.06 -25.46 1.38
CA GLU A 623 -3.72 -26.17 2.48
C GLU A 623 -3.73 -27.69 2.26
N LYS A 624 -3.98 -28.17 1.04
CA LYS A 624 -4.10 -29.62 0.80
C LYS A 624 -2.79 -30.34 1.05
N ALA A 625 -1.69 -29.85 0.48
CA ALA A 625 -0.34 -30.32 0.78
C ALA A 625 -0.07 -30.33 2.29
N SER A 626 -0.42 -29.24 3.00
CA SER A 626 -0.26 -29.14 4.46
C SER A 626 -0.96 -30.27 5.24
N MET A 627 -2.17 -30.71 4.85
CA MET A 627 -2.82 -31.83 5.58
C MET A 627 -2.17 -33.17 5.27
N ILE A 628 -1.78 -33.41 4.02
CA ILE A 628 -1.09 -34.65 3.64
C ILE A 628 0.22 -34.76 4.44
N VAL A 629 1.04 -33.70 4.47
CA VAL A 629 2.30 -33.65 5.22
C VAL A 629 2.09 -33.92 6.72
N CYS A 630 0.98 -33.43 7.31
CA CYS A 630 0.67 -33.66 8.72
C CYS A 630 0.18 -35.09 9.01
N ASP A 631 -0.62 -35.68 8.11
CA ASP A 631 -1.35 -36.92 8.36
C ASP A 631 -0.61 -38.18 7.89
N GLU A 632 0.40 -38.02 7.03
CA GLU A 632 1.21 -39.12 6.52
C GLU A 632 1.98 -39.83 7.65
N ARG A 633 1.59 -41.08 7.93
CA ARG A 633 2.08 -41.84 9.08
C ARG A 633 3.54 -42.24 8.95
N GLY A 634 4.06 -42.34 7.73
CA GLY A 634 5.46 -42.66 7.47
C GLY A 634 6.42 -41.49 7.75
N TRP A 635 5.93 -40.25 7.64
CA TRP A 635 6.79 -39.07 7.76
C TRP A 635 6.91 -38.58 9.20
N THR A 636 5.79 -38.54 9.94
CA THR A 636 5.74 -38.03 11.34
C THR A 636 6.48 -36.70 11.48
N VAL A 637 6.23 -35.78 10.54
CA VAL A 637 7.03 -34.55 10.34
C VAL A 637 7.06 -33.68 11.59
N ILE A 638 5.92 -33.58 12.29
CA ILE A 638 5.78 -32.76 13.50
C ILE A 638 6.67 -33.32 14.62
N GLU A 639 6.60 -34.64 14.85
CA GLU A 639 7.36 -35.32 15.88
C GLU A 639 8.87 -35.28 15.58
N LEU A 640 9.25 -35.55 14.32
CA LEU A 640 10.64 -35.52 13.85
C LEU A 640 11.26 -34.12 13.92
N ALA A 641 10.53 -33.08 13.48
CA ALA A 641 11.04 -31.72 13.57
C ALA A 641 11.17 -31.27 15.03
N ALA A 642 10.21 -31.60 15.90
CA ALA A 642 10.29 -31.28 17.32
C ALA A 642 11.46 -32.00 18.04
N SER A 643 11.73 -33.26 17.69
CA SER A 643 12.84 -34.00 18.27
C SER A 643 14.21 -33.50 17.79
N LEU A 644 14.35 -33.16 16.52
CA LEU A 644 15.55 -32.53 15.96
C LEU A 644 15.85 -31.17 16.59
N VAL A 645 14.82 -30.35 16.82
CA VAL A 645 14.98 -29.04 17.48
C VAL A 645 15.47 -29.21 18.93
N ALA A 646 15.04 -30.26 19.63
CA ALA A 646 15.53 -30.61 20.96
C ALA A 646 16.97 -31.18 20.95
N ALA A 647 17.41 -31.76 19.83
CA ALA A 647 18.76 -32.32 19.67
C ALA A 647 19.83 -31.21 19.46
N PRO A 648 21.12 -31.51 19.71
CA PRO A 648 22.22 -30.55 19.55
C PRO A 648 22.65 -30.38 18.07
N ILE A 649 21.71 -30.08 17.18
CA ILE A 649 21.96 -29.80 15.76
C ILE A 649 22.49 -28.38 15.52
N PRO A 650 23.13 -28.08 14.37
CA PRO A 650 23.55 -26.72 14.04
C PRO A 650 22.39 -25.71 14.07
N LEU A 651 22.64 -24.52 14.63
CA LEU A 651 21.62 -23.47 14.77
C LEU A 651 21.02 -23.02 13.44
N THR A 652 21.81 -23.05 12.36
CA THR A 652 21.36 -22.72 11.01
C THR A 652 20.18 -23.59 10.54
N LEU A 653 20.04 -24.81 11.06
CA LEU A 653 18.93 -25.72 10.76
C LEU A 653 17.76 -25.59 11.75
N LYS A 654 18.00 -25.20 13.01
CA LYS A 654 16.94 -25.06 14.02
C LYS A 654 15.89 -24.01 13.62
N GLY A 655 16.33 -22.85 13.13
CA GLY A 655 15.42 -21.79 12.69
C GLY A 655 14.42 -22.25 11.60
N PRO A 656 14.89 -22.81 10.47
CA PRO A 656 14.03 -23.39 9.44
C PRO A 656 13.06 -24.48 9.95
N LEU A 657 13.53 -25.40 10.81
CA LEU A 657 12.66 -26.45 11.38
C LEU A 657 11.54 -25.86 12.27
N LEU A 658 11.85 -24.83 13.07
CA LEU A 658 10.85 -24.12 13.87
C LEU A 658 9.82 -23.41 12.99
N ARG A 659 10.25 -22.80 11.88
CA ARG A 659 9.33 -22.19 10.90
C ARG A 659 8.42 -23.23 10.26
N LEU A 660 8.95 -24.40 9.90
CA LEU A 660 8.16 -25.52 9.37
C LEU A 660 7.09 -25.98 10.37
N LEU A 661 7.44 -26.13 11.66
CA LEU A 661 6.47 -26.42 12.73
C LEU A 661 5.40 -25.33 12.84
N GLY A 662 5.79 -24.06 12.68
CA GLY A 662 4.88 -22.91 12.65
C GLY A 662 3.91 -22.94 11.46
N ALA A 663 4.38 -23.29 10.27
CA ALA A 663 3.57 -23.41 9.07
C ALA A 663 2.56 -24.57 9.17
N LEU A 664 3.00 -25.74 9.65
CA LEU A 664 2.10 -26.88 9.92
C LEU A 664 1.07 -26.53 11.01
N GLY A 665 1.46 -25.75 12.01
CA GLY A 665 0.63 -25.30 13.12
C GLY A 665 -0.39 -24.21 12.80
N GLN A 666 -0.56 -23.79 11.54
CA GLN A 666 -1.57 -22.78 11.18
C GLN A 666 -3.00 -23.27 11.44
N ARG A 667 -3.25 -24.59 11.36
CA ARG A 667 -4.56 -25.19 11.61
C ARG A 667 -4.72 -25.62 13.06
N LYS A 668 -5.93 -25.47 13.60
CA LYS A 668 -6.23 -25.82 15.00
C LYS A 668 -5.89 -27.27 15.37
N ALA A 669 -6.21 -28.24 14.51
CA ALA A 669 -5.94 -29.66 14.77
C ALA A 669 -4.43 -29.97 14.80
N ALA A 670 -3.68 -29.43 13.83
CA ALA A 670 -2.23 -29.59 13.76
C ALA A 670 -1.51 -28.82 14.88
N ALA A 671 -1.99 -27.62 15.25
CA ALA A 671 -1.43 -26.83 16.35
C ALA A 671 -1.44 -27.60 17.68
N VAL A 672 -2.53 -28.32 17.98
CA VAL A 672 -2.59 -29.18 19.18
C VAL A 672 -1.53 -30.28 19.12
N ARG A 673 -1.35 -30.93 17.96
CA ARG A 673 -0.30 -31.95 17.76
C ARG A 673 1.10 -31.37 17.94
N VAL A 674 1.37 -30.19 17.39
CA VAL A 674 2.64 -29.47 17.56
C VAL A 674 2.90 -29.18 19.04
N TRP A 675 1.91 -28.65 19.77
CA TRP A 675 2.04 -28.41 21.22
C TRP A 675 2.34 -29.69 22.01
N THR A 676 1.71 -30.81 21.66
CA THR A 676 1.97 -32.10 22.30
C THR A 676 3.37 -32.62 22.00
N ALA A 677 3.84 -32.49 20.75
CA ALA A 677 5.18 -32.89 20.34
C ALA A 677 6.25 -32.06 21.06
N LEU A 678 6.13 -30.73 21.06
CA LEU A 678 7.05 -29.81 21.76
C LEU A 678 7.16 -30.14 23.26
N ALA A 679 6.02 -30.48 23.89
CA ALA A 679 6.00 -30.88 25.30
C ALA A 679 6.66 -32.24 25.53
N SER A 680 6.39 -33.22 24.66
CA SER A 680 6.92 -34.59 24.79
C SER A 680 8.45 -34.64 24.70
N PHE A 681 9.05 -33.83 23.81
CA PHE A 681 10.51 -33.71 23.66
C PHE A 681 11.14 -32.66 24.57
N ARG A 682 10.35 -32.03 25.46
CA ARG A 682 10.79 -30.98 26.39
C ARG A 682 11.59 -29.86 25.71
N VAL A 683 11.19 -29.46 24.50
CA VAL A 683 11.89 -28.45 23.68
C VAL A 683 12.09 -27.15 24.45
N CYS A 684 11.06 -26.69 25.17
CA CYS A 684 11.16 -25.62 26.15
C CYS A 684 10.43 -26.05 27.42
N ALA A 685 11.17 -26.21 28.52
CA ALA A 685 10.64 -26.67 29.79
C ALA A 685 11.11 -25.80 30.94
N LEU A 686 10.32 -25.78 32.02
CA LEU A 686 10.72 -25.19 33.29
C LEU A 686 11.45 -26.26 34.12
N ASP A 687 12.54 -25.86 34.77
CA ASP A 687 13.17 -26.67 35.79
C ASP A 687 12.44 -26.56 37.15
N GLU A 688 12.91 -27.32 38.15
CA GLU A 688 12.34 -27.33 39.51
C GLU A 688 12.38 -25.94 40.18
N ASN A 689 13.27 -25.05 39.72
CA ASN A 689 13.44 -23.69 40.22
C ASN A 689 12.62 -22.67 39.41
N GLY A 690 11.85 -23.11 38.41
CA GLY A 690 11.06 -22.25 37.53
C GLY A 690 11.89 -21.47 36.50
N GLN A 691 13.14 -21.87 36.24
CA GLN A 691 13.97 -21.32 35.17
C GLN A 691 13.70 -22.04 33.86
N LEU A 692 13.85 -21.31 32.76
CA LEU A 692 13.72 -21.88 31.43
C LEU A 692 14.95 -22.75 31.08
N GLY A 693 14.69 -23.85 30.40
CA GLY A 693 15.69 -24.77 29.88
C GLY A 693 15.31 -25.28 28.49
N GLY A 694 16.16 -26.15 27.94
CA GLY A 694 16.04 -26.62 26.56
C GLY A 694 16.51 -25.56 25.57
N ILE A 695 15.72 -25.32 24.52
CA ILE A 695 16.09 -24.43 23.41
C ILE A 695 16.36 -22.99 23.86
N GLN A 696 15.65 -22.50 24.88
CA GLN A 696 15.85 -21.14 25.37
C GLN A 696 17.28 -20.91 25.87
N ARG A 697 17.84 -21.86 26.64
CA ARG A 697 19.19 -21.73 27.22
C ARG A 697 20.26 -21.83 26.15
N GLU A 698 20.11 -22.78 25.23
CA GLU A 698 21.03 -22.96 24.12
C GLU A 698 21.11 -21.71 23.22
N LEU A 699 19.96 -21.09 22.91
CA LEU A 699 19.92 -19.87 22.10
C LEU A 699 20.52 -18.67 22.85
N GLU A 700 20.29 -18.55 24.15
CA GLU A 700 20.91 -17.51 24.96
C GLU A 700 22.44 -17.65 25.04
N GLU A 701 22.97 -18.87 25.11
CA GLU A 701 24.41 -19.11 25.14
C GLU A 701 25.07 -18.90 23.76
N LYS A 702 24.48 -19.48 22.71
CA LYS A 702 25.08 -19.49 21.37
C LYS A 702 24.76 -18.24 20.55
N GLU A 703 23.48 -17.86 20.35
CA GLU A 703 23.12 -16.72 19.47
C GLU A 703 23.52 -15.36 20.06
N CYS A 704 23.42 -15.17 21.39
CA CYS A 704 23.85 -13.91 21.99
C CYS A 704 25.35 -13.66 21.85
N SER A 705 26.17 -14.73 21.79
CA SER A 705 27.61 -14.61 21.52
C SER A 705 27.90 -14.19 20.08
N MET A 706 27.13 -14.71 19.12
CA MET A 706 27.26 -14.43 17.68
C MET A 706 26.64 -13.09 17.27
N ARG A 707 25.67 -12.58 18.04
CA ARG A 707 24.88 -11.36 17.77
C ARG A 707 23.98 -11.43 16.52
N ASP A 708 23.70 -12.66 16.08
CA ASP A 708 22.76 -13.00 15.01
C ASP A 708 21.72 -13.99 15.55
N TYR A 709 20.43 -13.74 15.31
CA TYR A 709 19.32 -14.44 15.97
C TYR A 709 18.35 -15.19 15.01
N PRO A 710 18.83 -15.97 14.03
CA PRO A 710 17.96 -16.63 13.05
C PRO A 710 17.04 -17.72 13.65
N SER A 711 17.50 -18.44 14.67
CA SER A 711 16.72 -19.51 15.32
C SER A 711 15.70 -18.93 16.29
N THR A 712 16.08 -17.88 17.05
CA THR A 712 15.14 -17.12 17.88
C THR A 712 14.01 -16.53 17.02
N LEU A 713 14.34 -15.99 15.84
CA LEU A 713 13.34 -15.52 14.88
C LEU A 713 12.43 -16.67 14.38
N GLY A 714 13.01 -17.83 14.05
CA GLY A 714 12.23 -19.02 13.70
C GLY A 714 11.26 -19.45 14.82
N ALA A 715 11.69 -19.40 16.08
CA ALA A 715 10.84 -19.68 17.23
C ALA A 715 9.71 -18.65 17.37
N ALA A 716 9.99 -17.36 17.14
CA ALA A 716 8.98 -16.32 17.18
C ALA A 716 7.90 -16.54 16.09
N HIS A 717 8.27 -16.91 14.86
CA HIS A 717 7.30 -17.25 13.81
C HIS A 717 6.44 -18.46 14.18
N MET A 718 7.05 -19.50 14.75
CA MET A 718 6.31 -20.67 15.24
C MET A 718 5.27 -20.27 16.29
N LEU A 719 5.68 -19.48 17.28
CA LEU A 719 4.79 -19.02 18.35
C LEU A 719 3.70 -18.11 17.82
N ARG A 720 3.97 -17.26 16.83
CA ARG A 720 2.95 -16.42 16.18
C ARG A 720 1.80 -17.26 15.61
N SER A 721 2.13 -18.36 14.92
CA SER A 721 1.13 -19.28 14.37
C SER A 721 0.40 -20.08 15.45
N LEU A 722 1.13 -20.62 16.44
CA LEU A 722 0.53 -21.46 17.49
C LEU A 722 -0.34 -20.67 18.46
N LEU A 723 0.02 -19.43 18.78
CA LEU A 723 -0.75 -18.53 19.65
C LEU A 723 -1.96 -17.89 18.94
N ALA A 724 -2.13 -18.14 17.65
CA ALA A 724 -3.40 -17.91 16.96
C ALA A 724 -4.47 -18.96 17.30
N HIS A 725 -4.14 -19.93 18.17
CA HIS A 725 -5.08 -20.91 18.71
C HIS A 725 -5.08 -20.85 20.26
N PRO A 726 -6.11 -21.41 20.93
CA PRO A 726 -6.16 -21.44 22.39
C PRO A 726 -4.93 -22.10 23.01
N LEU A 727 -4.33 -21.42 24.00
CA LEU A 727 -3.11 -21.86 24.66
C LEU A 727 -3.34 -23.11 25.54
N PRO A 728 -2.62 -24.23 25.31
CA PRO A 728 -2.62 -25.37 26.22
C PRO A 728 -1.70 -25.14 27.43
N ALA A 729 -1.87 -25.94 28.49
CA ALA A 729 -1.05 -25.83 29.70
C ALA A 729 0.46 -26.00 29.43
N SER A 730 0.84 -26.84 28.46
CA SER A 730 2.23 -27.04 28.01
C SER A 730 2.85 -25.79 27.37
N GLY A 731 2.05 -24.85 26.89
CA GLY A 731 2.54 -23.61 26.26
C GLY A 731 3.06 -22.55 27.23
N HIS A 732 2.94 -22.76 28.54
CA HIS A 732 3.35 -21.76 29.53
C HIS A 732 4.85 -21.42 29.48
N SER A 733 5.74 -22.42 29.32
CA SER A 733 7.19 -22.22 29.19
C SER A 733 7.53 -21.37 27.97
N PHE A 734 6.85 -21.62 26.84
CA PHE A 734 7.03 -20.87 25.60
C PHE A 734 6.53 -19.42 25.70
N LEU A 735 5.46 -19.16 26.48
CA LEU A 735 5.05 -17.78 26.77
C LEU A 735 6.08 -17.02 27.59
N LEU A 736 6.71 -17.67 28.56
CA LEU A 736 7.80 -17.07 29.32
C LEU A 736 9.03 -16.83 28.44
N PHE A 737 9.35 -17.77 27.56
CA PHE A 737 10.41 -17.59 26.56
C PHE A 737 10.14 -16.36 25.68
N LEU A 738 8.93 -16.23 25.14
CA LEU A 738 8.55 -15.08 24.30
C LEU A 738 8.59 -13.75 25.08
N SER A 739 7.93 -13.69 26.23
CA SER A 739 7.79 -12.43 26.99
C SER A 739 9.08 -12.02 27.70
N LYS A 740 9.75 -12.95 28.40
CA LYS A 740 10.91 -12.65 29.26
C LYS A 740 12.25 -12.79 28.57
N SER A 741 12.40 -13.73 27.63
CA SER A 741 13.68 -13.97 26.95
C SER A 741 13.78 -13.34 25.57
N ILE A 742 12.68 -12.96 24.92
CA ILE A 742 12.74 -12.29 23.60
C ILE A 742 12.35 -10.81 23.71
N VAL A 743 11.12 -10.51 24.13
CA VAL A 743 10.60 -9.13 24.10
C VAL A 743 11.21 -8.25 25.19
N ALA A 744 11.27 -8.70 26.44
CA ALA A 744 11.82 -7.90 27.54
C ALA A 744 13.28 -7.45 27.31
N PRO A 745 14.24 -8.32 26.93
CA PRO A 745 15.63 -7.93 26.72
C PRO A 745 15.92 -7.34 25.34
N LEU A 746 14.92 -7.14 24.48
CA LEU A 746 15.11 -6.70 23.09
C LEU A 746 15.99 -5.43 22.99
N ALA A 747 15.69 -4.40 23.79
CA ALA A 747 16.45 -3.14 23.79
C ALA A 747 17.84 -3.25 24.46
N GLN A 748 18.12 -4.34 25.17
CA GLN A 748 19.38 -4.56 25.90
C GLN A 748 20.37 -5.44 25.12
N ARG A 749 19.90 -6.15 24.09
CA ARG A 749 20.73 -7.04 23.27
C ARG A 749 21.50 -6.28 22.19
N SER A 750 22.65 -6.82 21.82
CA SER A 750 23.41 -6.36 20.66
C SER A 750 23.06 -7.16 19.41
N TYR A 751 22.95 -6.47 18.27
CA TYR A 751 22.58 -7.04 16.98
C TYR A 751 23.59 -6.62 15.90
N ASN A 752 24.07 -7.55 15.07
CA ASN A 752 24.84 -7.19 13.87
C ASN A 752 23.91 -6.67 12.76
N ASN A 753 22.71 -7.26 12.65
CA ASN A 753 21.72 -6.88 11.65
C ASN A 753 20.51 -6.17 12.31
N VAL A 754 20.42 -4.85 12.11
CA VAL A 754 19.32 -4.01 12.61
C VAL A 754 17.98 -4.43 12.00
N HIS A 755 17.98 -4.92 10.76
CA HIS A 755 16.76 -5.36 10.09
C HIS A 755 16.14 -6.58 10.80
N GLN A 756 16.98 -7.58 11.11
CA GLN A 756 16.58 -8.77 11.86
C GLN A 756 16.04 -8.43 13.26
N MET A 757 16.62 -7.42 13.93
CA MET A 757 16.14 -6.94 15.23
C MET A 757 14.67 -6.48 15.15
N TRP A 758 14.34 -5.64 14.18
CA TRP A 758 12.99 -5.12 14.00
C TRP A 758 11.99 -6.17 13.51
N GLU A 759 12.44 -7.11 12.67
CA GLU A 759 11.63 -8.26 12.28
C GLU A 759 11.29 -9.14 13.49
N LEU A 760 12.29 -9.45 14.32
CA LEU A 760 12.09 -10.21 15.55
C LEU A 760 11.11 -9.50 16.50
N ALA A 761 11.23 -8.18 16.65
CA ALA A 761 10.32 -7.38 17.44
C ALA A 761 8.88 -7.49 16.92
N THR A 762 8.69 -7.30 15.62
CA THR A 762 7.38 -7.33 14.95
C THR A 762 6.70 -8.68 15.15
N VAL A 763 7.38 -9.77 14.78
CA VAL A 763 6.81 -11.13 14.85
C VAL A 763 6.49 -11.53 16.30
N SER A 764 7.34 -11.13 17.24
CA SER A 764 7.13 -11.44 18.67
C SER A 764 5.93 -10.68 19.25
N LEU A 765 5.74 -9.41 18.86
CA LEU A 765 4.59 -8.59 19.28
C LEU A 765 3.28 -9.07 18.63
N GLU A 766 3.32 -9.50 17.37
CA GLU A 766 2.18 -10.14 16.70
C GLU A 766 1.77 -11.44 17.41
N ALA A 767 2.74 -12.25 17.82
CA ALA A 767 2.48 -13.47 18.59
C ALA A 767 1.79 -13.18 19.93
N LEU A 768 2.24 -12.16 20.66
CA LEU A 768 1.58 -11.70 21.89
C LEU A 768 0.19 -11.11 21.61
N HIS A 769 0.02 -10.41 20.49
CA HIS A 769 -1.28 -9.86 20.09
C HIS A 769 -2.28 -10.98 19.81
N ASN A 770 -1.88 -12.04 19.10
CA ASN A 770 -2.74 -13.20 18.83
C ASN A 770 -3.23 -13.85 20.12
N LEU A 771 -2.33 -14.01 21.10
CA LEU A 771 -2.70 -14.47 22.44
C LEU A 771 -3.72 -13.53 23.09
N VAL A 772 -3.39 -12.24 23.24
CA VAL A 772 -4.23 -11.24 23.93
C VAL A 772 -5.59 -11.11 23.28
N HIS A 773 -5.64 -11.13 21.94
CA HIS A 773 -6.88 -11.02 21.19
C HIS A 773 -7.88 -12.14 21.52
N GLN A 774 -7.41 -13.33 21.90
CA GLN A 774 -8.26 -14.47 22.26
C GLN A 774 -8.54 -14.56 23.76
N THR A 775 -7.92 -13.71 24.58
CA THR A 775 -8.12 -13.74 26.02
C THR A 775 -9.46 -13.13 26.43
N HIS A 776 -10.18 -13.85 27.28
CA HIS A 776 -11.31 -13.33 28.04
C HIS A 776 -10.86 -13.12 29.48
N ALA A 777 -10.87 -11.85 29.92
CA ALA A 777 -10.45 -11.47 31.25
C ALA A 777 -11.69 -11.28 32.13
N ASP A 778 -12.00 -12.31 32.92
CA ASP A 778 -13.04 -12.28 33.96
C ASP A 778 -12.42 -12.43 35.35
N THR A 779 -13.17 -12.11 36.41
CA THR A 779 -12.71 -12.22 37.81
C THR A 779 -12.16 -13.61 38.15
N PHE A 780 -12.82 -14.65 37.64
CA PHE A 780 -12.37 -16.04 37.76
C PHE A 780 -11.02 -16.32 37.10
N ALA A 781 -10.78 -15.72 35.93
CA ALA A 781 -9.54 -15.92 35.17
C ALA A 781 -8.35 -15.25 35.87
N VAL A 782 -8.58 -14.10 36.52
CA VAL A 782 -7.61 -13.40 37.37
C VAL A 782 -7.28 -14.24 38.62
N GLN A 783 -8.29 -14.78 39.30
CA GLN A 783 -8.11 -15.67 40.46
C GLN A 783 -7.31 -16.94 40.11
N LYS A 784 -7.60 -17.55 38.95
CA LYS A 784 -6.87 -18.74 38.48
C LYS A 784 -5.46 -18.46 37.97
N ARG A 785 -4.99 -17.20 37.97
CA ARG A 785 -3.66 -16.80 37.51
C ARG A 785 -3.31 -17.38 36.13
N LEU A 786 -4.29 -17.38 35.21
CA LEU A 786 -4.07 -17.91 33.87
C LEU A 786 -2.92 -17.14 33.19
N PRO A 787 -1.97 -17.82 32.52
CA PRO A 787 -0.75 -17.19 32.03
C PRO A 787 -1.02 -16.08 31.01
N GLN A 788 -2.05 -16.27 30.18
CA GLN A 788 -2.51 -15.28 29.21
C GLN A 788 -3.09 -14.00 29.86
N VAL A 789 -3.74 -14.13 31.02
CA VAL A 789 -4.24 -12.98 31.80
C VAL A 789 -3.07 -12.29 32.52
N LYS A 790 -2.06 -13.04 32.96
CA LYS A 790 -0.84 -12.45 33.53
C LYS A 790 -0.11 -11.55 32.53
N ILE A 791 0.05 -11.99 31.28
CA ILE A 791 0.63 -11.15 30.21
C ILE A 791 -0.19 -9.88 29.99
N LEU A 792 -1.51 -10.00 29.97
CA LEU A 792 -2.43 -8.86 29.84
C LEU A 792 -2.25 -7.83 30.98
N LEU A 793 -2.08 -8.32 32.21
CA LEU A 793 -1.78 -7.47 33.38
C LEU A 793 -0.38 -6.88 33.34
N GLU A 794 0.63 -7.60 32.84
CA GLU A 794 1.99 -7.09 32.67
C GLU A 794 2.04 -5.97 31.62
N LEU A 795 1.26 -6.07 30.53
CA LEU A 795 1.18 -5.02 29.49
C LEU A 795 0.52 -3.73 29.98
N LEU A 796 -0.39 -3.79 30.96
CA LEU A 796 -1.05 -2.62 31.55
C LEU A 796 -0.57 -2.30 32.97
N ASN A 797 0.70 -2.58 33.26
CA ASN A 797 1.39 -2.17 34.47
C ASN A 797 2.83 -1.78 34.13
N ASP A 798 3.50 -1.06 35.03
CA ASP A 798 4.93 -0.74 34.87
C ASP A 798 5.79 -1.99 35.08
N SER A 799 5.86 -2.82 34.04
CA SER A 799 6.53 -4.11 33.99
C SER A 799 7.64 -4.08 32.94
N PRO A 800 8.67 -4.96 33.01
CA PRO A 800 9.69 -5.02 31.96
C PRO A 800 9.11 -5.26 30.56
N LEU A 801 7.99 -5.99 30.46
CA LEU A 801 7.29 -6.20 29.19
C LEU A 801 6.71 -4.89 28.63
N PHE A 802 5.97 -4.13 29.45
CA PHE A 802 5.44 -2.83 29.05
C PHE A 802 6.55 -1.85 28.66
N ARG A 803 7.64 -1.82 29.45
CA ARG A 803 8.81 -0.97 29.21
C ARG A 803 9.47 -1.24 27.87
N SER A 804 9.60 -2.51 27.47
CA SER A 804 10.18 -2.87 26.17
C SER A 804 9.24 -2.55 25.00
N VAL A 805 7.93 -2.80 25.16
CA VAL A 805 6.92 -2.38 24.16
C VAL A 805 6.92 -0.86 23.98
N PHE A 806 7.03 -0.11 25.08
CA PHE A 806 7.14 1.34 25.05
C PHE A 806 8.45 1.80 24.40
N SER A 807 9.58 1.17 24.69
CA SER A 807 10.88 1.51 24.08
C SER A 807 10.85 1.38 22.56
N ILE A 808 10.18 0.35 22.02
CA ILE A 808 9.99 0.17 20.57
C ILE A 808 9.24 1.36 19.96
N ILE A 809 8.16 1.80 20.60
CA ILE A 809 7.37 2.96 20.18
C ILE A 809 8.22 4.24 20.25
N SER A 810 8.98 4.43 21.33
CA SER A 810 9.85 5.60 21.50
C SER A 810 10.98 5.65 20.49
N GLU A 811 11.64 4.53 20.23
CA GLU A 811 12.71 4.46 19.24
C GLU A 811 12.19 4.75 17.83
N ASP A 812 11.01 4.24 17.45
CA ASP A 812 10.41 4.56 16.15
C ASP A 812 10.08 6.05 15.99
N VAL A 813 9.53 6.70 17.03
CA VAL A 813 9.28 8.15 17.01
C VAL A 813 10.58 8.94 16.95
N LEU A 814 11.62 8.55 17.72
CA LEU A 814 12.92 9.19 17.65
C LEU A 814 13.54 9.04 16.25
N VAL A 815 13.48 7.84 15.66
CA VAL A 815 13.91 7.61 14.27
C VAL A 815 13.06 8.43 13.30
N SER A 816 11.75 8.58 13.54
CA SER A 816 10.87 9.42 12.72
C SER A 816 11.27 10.89 12.70
N LEU A 817 11.80 11.39 13.81
CA LEU A 817 12.21 12.78 13.96
C LEU A 817 13.57 13.05 13.30
N HIS A 818 14.44 12.04 13.21
CA HIS A 818 15.83 12.19 12.72
C HIS A 818 16.09 11.54 11.35
N SER A 819 15.27 10.58 10.93
CA SER A 819 15.40 9.83 9.67
C SER A 819 14.22 10.12 8.75
N HIS A 820 14.52 10.22 7.46
CA HIS A 820 13.57 10.59 6.42
C HIS A 820 13.47 9.54 5.32
N THR A 821 13.93 8.32 5.62
CA THR A 821 13.75 7.14 4.78
C THR A 821 12.28 6.74 4.77
N LEU A 822 11.69 6.61 3.57
CA LEU A 822 10.29 6.20 3.38
C LEU A 822 9.99 4.80 3.93
N HIS A 823 10.98 3.91 3.94
CA HIS A 823 10.87 2.57 4.53
C HIS A 823 11.73 2.51 5.79
N ARG A 824 11.05 2.42 6.94
CA ARG A 824 11.71 2.26 8.24
C ARG A 824 11.31 0.91 8.82
N PRO A 825 12.27 0.00 9.07
CA PRO A 825 11.95 -1.32 9.61
C PRO A 825 11.29 -1.25 11.00
N SER A 826 11.48 -0.15 11.72
CA SER A 826 10.84 0.13 13.03
C SER A 826 9.32 0.34 12.95
N GLU A 827 8.79 0.75 11.80
CA GLU A 827 7.36 1.08 11.66
C GLU A 827 6.47 -0.12 11.93
N ALA A 828 6.89 -1.30 11.46
CA ALA A 828 6.15 -2.54 11.68
C ALA A 828 6.09 -2.97 13.14
N ALA A 829 7.23 -2.86 13.82
CA ALA A 829 7.31 -3.15 15.23
C ALA A 829 6.45 -2.14 16.05
N ALA A 830 6.48 -0.86 15.69
CA ALA A 830 5.67 0.17 16.34
C ALA A 830 4.16 -0.03 16.11
N ALA A 831 3.75 -0.40 14.89
CA ALA A 831 2.35 -0.73 14.60
C ALA A 831 1.88 -1.94 15.40
N ALA A 832 2.67 -3.01 15.45
CA ALA A 832 2.39 -4.20 16.23
C ALA A 832 2.31 -3.88 17.74
N ALA A 833 3.21 -3.01 18.25
CA ALA A 833 3.21 -2.55 19.63
C ALA A 833 1.94 -1.76 19.98
N LEU A 834 1.56 -0.79 19.16
CA LEU A 834 0.33 0.01 19.34
C LEU A 834 -0.91 -0.89 19.29
N ARG A 835 -0.97 -1.83 18.35
CA ARG A 835 -2.07 -2.79 18.22
C ARG A 835 -2.17 -3.71 19.44
N LEU A 836 -1.03 -4.20 19.95
CA LEU A 836 -0.97 -5.02 21.16
C LEU A 836 -1.48 -4.25 22.40
N LEU A 837 -1.02 -3.01 22.60
CA LEU A 837 -1.48 -2.17 23.69
C LEU A 837 -2.99 -1.88 23.59
N LEU A 838 -3.49 -1.55 22.39
CA LEU A 838 -4.91 -1.32 22.17
C LEU A 838 -5.75 -2.57 22.47
N ALA A 839 -5.32 -3.74 22.00
CA ALA A 839 -5.98 -5.00 22.30
C ALA A 839 -6.00 -5.27 23.82
N ALA A 840 -4.89 -5.00 24.52
CA ALA A 840 -4.82 -5.15 25.97
C ALA A 840 -5.81 -4.22 26.70
N VAL A 841 -5.91 -2.95 26.29
CA VAL A 841 -6.86 -1.98 26.87
C VAL A 841 -8.30 -2.43 26.66
N HIS A 842 -8.68 -2.85 25.45
CA HIS A 842 -10.04 -3.30 25.16
C HIS A 842 -10.41 -4.59 25.91
N ARG A 843 -9.49 -5.56 26.02
CA ARG A 843 -9.78 -6.83 26.71
C ARG A 843 -9.94 -6.68 28.23
N LEU A 844 -9.34 -5.65 28.84
CA LEU A 844 -9.54 -5.32 30.26
C LEU A 844 -10.68 -4.31 30.52
N GLN A 845 -11.29 -3.76 29.47
CA GLN A 845 -12.38 -2.79 29.59
C GLN A 845 -13.63 -3.32 30.31
N PRO A 846 -14.10 -4.58 30.10
CA PRO A 846 -15.24 -5.14 30.83
C PRO A 846 -15.02 -5.16 32.34
N LEU A 847 -13.82 -5.56 32.79
CA LEU A 847 -13.44 -5.55 34.21
C LEU A 847 -13.37 -4.14 34.80
N ARG A 848 -13.00 -3.15 34.00
CA ARG A 848 -12.94 -1.74 34.42
C ARG A 848 -14.31 -1.06 34.48
N ARG A 849 -15.25 -1.41 33.58
CA ARG A 849 -16.58 -0.79 33.49
C ARG A 849 -17.62 -1.43 34.40
N MET A 850 -17.61 -2.76 34.56
CA MET A 850 -18.67 -3.45 35.32
C MET A 850 -18.47 -3.39 36.83
N GLN A 851 -17.27 -3.12 37.35
CA GLN A 851 -17.02 -3.16 38.78
C GLN A 851 -15.98 -2.11 39.23
N PRO A 852 -16.16 -1.47 40.40
CA PRO A 852 -15.15 -0.59 40.96
C PRO A 852 -13.82 -1.35 41.18
N PRO A 853 -12.66 -0.67 41.14
CA PRO A 853 -11.35 -1.30 41.38
C PRO A 853 -11.23 -2.03 42.74
N SER A 854 -12.19 -1.81 43.64
CA SER A 854 -12.37 -2.58 44.89
C SER A 854 -12.82 -4.03 44.69
N ALA A 855 -13.46 -4.39 43.57
CA ALA A 855 -13.94 -5.75 43.32
C ALA A 855 -12.84 -6.73 42.91
N ILE A 856 -11.82 -6.28 42.17
CA ILE A 856 -10.61 -7.08 41.88
C ILE A 856 -9.79 -7.29 43.17
N ARG A 857 -9.77 -6.28 44.05
CA ARG A 857 -9.20 -6.39 45.40
C ARG A 857 -10.01 -7.30 46.33
N ALA A 858 -11.33 -7.36 46.13
CA ALA A 858 -12.23 -8.25 46.89
C ALA A 858 -12.17 -9.71 46.44
N ALA A 859 -11.52 -10.00 45.32
CA ALA A 859 -11.40 -11.34 44.74
C ALA A 859 -10.21 -12.16 45.30
N ASP A 860 -9.61 -11.79 46.45
CA ASP A 860 -8.39 -12.40 47.03
C ASP A 860 -7.20 -12.48 46.05
N SER A 861 -7.07 -11.49 45.16
CA SER A 861 -5.98 -11.41 44.19
C SER A 861 -5.02 -10.25 44.48
N ASP A 862 -3.72 -10.52 44.57
CA ASP A 862 -2.65 -9.51 44.76
C ASP A 862 -2.39 -8.64 43.49
N ALA A 863 -3.22 -8.77 42.47
CA ALA A 863 -3.02 -8.11 41.18
C ALA A 863 -3.42 -6.62 41.26
N LEU A 864 -2.41 -5.74 41.34
CA LEU A 864 -2.60 -4.30 41.17
C LEU A 864 -2.72 -3.98 39.67
N LEU A 865 -3.76 -3.23 39.29
CA LEU A 865 -3.93 -2.70 37.93
C LEU A 865 -3.69 -1.20 37.95
N ALA A 866 -2.69 -0.74 37.21
CA ALA A 866 -2.42 0.67 37.03
C ALA A 866 -3.57 1.36 36.28
N THR A 867 -3.75 2.65 36.56
CA THR A 867 -4.66 3.50 35.77
C THR A 867 -4.04 3.79 34.41
N LEU A 868 -4.87 3.96 33.37
CA LEU A 868 -4.36 4.40 32.05
C LEU A 868 -3.62 5.73 32.17
N GLU A 869 -4.15 6.64 32.99
CA GLU A 869 -3.53 7.93 33.30
C GLU A 869 -2.09 7.77 33.81
N SER A 870 -1.87 6.91 34.82
CA SER A 870 -0.52 6.69 35.37
C SER A 870 0.46 6.09 34.37
N LEU A 871 0.00 5.26 33.43
CA LEU A 871 0.86 4.66 32.41
C LEU A 871 1.16 5.63 31.26
N PHE A 872 0.16 6.40 30.83
CA PHE A 872 0.26 7.22 29.63
C PHE A 872 1.00 8.54 29.89
N PHE A 873 0.92 9.05 31.12
CA PHE A 873 1.57 10.31 31.52
C PHE A 873 2.92 10.10 32.23
N ALA A 874 3.27 8.87 32.61
CA ALA A 874 4.58 8.62 33.21
C ALA A 874 5.71 8.91 32.19
N PRO A 875 6.68 9.78 32.51
CA PRO A 875 7.86 9.95 31.70
C PRO A 875 8.74 8.70 31.81
N PHE A 876 9.31 8.27 30.70
CA PHE A 876 10.04 7.00 30.66
C PHE A 876 11.54 7.21 30.38
N GLY A 877 12.38 7.04 31.41
CA GLY A 877 13.83 7.16 31.28
C GLY A 877 14.34 8.60 31.17
N GLN A 878 15.21 8.87 30.19
CA GLN A 878 15.77 10.21 29.95
C GLN A 878 14.66 11.19 29.49
N PRO A 879 14.76 12.49 29.83
CA PRO A 879 13.72 13.48 29.53
C PRO A 879 13.40 13.60 28.03
N GLU A 880 14.35 13.31 27.15
CA GLU A 880 14.19 13.33 25.69
C GLU A 880 13.23 12.26 25.15
N ARG A 881 13.00 11.17 25.90
CA ARG A 881 12.15 10.06 25.46
C ARG A 881 10.65 10.33 25.60
N GLY A 882 10.20 11.41 26.26
CA GLY A 882 8.78 11.76 26.38
C GLY A 882 7.91 10.72 27.13
N CYS A 883 6.59 10.83 26.99
CA CYS A 883 5.60 9.89 27.57
C CYS A 883 4.71 9.29 26.48
N LEU A 884 3.97 8.21 26.75
CA LEU A 884 3.15 7.56 25.71
C LEU A 884 2.13 8.51 25.06
N LEU A 885 1.57 9.45 25.82
CA LEU A 885 0.69 10.48 25.25
C LEU A 885 1.36 11.30 24.13
N THR A 886 2.62 11.73 24.29
CA THR A 886 3.31 12.54 23.27
C THR A 886 3.61 11.73 22.01
N HIS A 887 3.88 10.43 22.14
CA HIS A 887 4.07 9.54 20.98
C HIS A 887 2.75 9.27 20.26
N ILE A 888 1.65 9.06 21.00
CA ILE A 888 0.30 8.95 20.42
C ILE A 888 -0.03 10.21 19.61
N ALA A 889 0.24 11.40 20.16
CA ALA A 889 0.06 12.66 19.46
C ALA A 889 0.96 12.78 18.22
N HIS A 890 2.21 12.33 18.29
CA HIS A 890 3.13 12.28 17.14
C HIS A 890 2.56 11.42 16.01
N TYR A 891 2.09 10.21 16.27
CA TYR A 891 1.50 9.34 15.25
C TYR A 891 0.22 9.93 14.65
N ILE A 892 -0.64 10.56 15.45
CA ILE A 892 -1.82 11.27 14.92
C ILE A 892 -1.37 12.44 14.02
N SER A 893 -0.30 13.16 14.39
CA SER A 893 0.24 14.23 13.55
C SER A 893 0.77 13.72 12.20
N LYS A 894 1.13 12.43 12.13
CA LYS A 894 1.61 11.71 10.96
C LYS A 894 0.55 10.88 10.26
N SER A 895 -0.74 11.20 10.42
CA SER A 895 -1.87 10.44 9.89
C SER A 895 -1.86 10.16 8.38
N LEU A 896 -1.32 11.07 7.57
CA LEU A 896 -1.16 10.87 6.12
C LEU A 896 0.01 9.93 5.80
N GLU A 897 1.03 9.94 6.64
CA GLU A 897 2.28 9.19 6.47
C GLU A 897 2.16 7.75 7.03
N GLN A 898 1.42 7.59 8.13
CA GLN A 898 1.28 6.35 8.89
C GLN A 898 -0.18 6.16 9.34
N PRO A 899 -1.09 5.83 8.41
CA PRO A 899 -2.53 5.82 8.68
C PRO A 899 -2.94 4.76 9.70
N LEU A 900 -2.31 3.58 9.68
CA LEU A 900 -2.58 2.51 10.65
C LEU A 900 -2.13 2.89 12.08
N HIS A 901 -0.95 3.49 12.22
CA HIS A 901 -0.46 3.97 13.51
C HIS A 901 -1.37 5.06 14.06
N ALA A 902 -1.77 6.01 13.21
CA ALA A 902 -2.70 7.08 13.58
C ALA A 902 -4.06 6.54 14.02
N LEU A 903 -4.58 5.51 13.35
CA LEU A 903 -5.82 4.84 13.75
C LEU A 903 -5.71 4.21 15.15
N TYR A 904 -4.66 3.42 15.40
CA TYR A 904 -4.46 2.81 16.72
C TYR A 904 -4.23 3.86 17.81
N ALA A 905 -3.46 4.91 17.51
CA ALA A 905 -3.20 6.03 18.38
C ALA A 905 -4.49 6.82 18.72
N ALA A 906 -5.33 7.12 17.72
CA ALA A 906 -6.60 7.81 17.91
C ALA A 906 -7.58 6.99 18.77
N ARG A 907 -7.59 5.65 18.62
CA ARG A 907 -8.39 4.77 19.49
C ARG A 907 -7.89 4.74 20.93
N LEU A 908 -6.57 4.68 21.13
CA LEU A 908 -5.97 4.79 22.47
C LEU A 908 -6.29 6.15 23.11
N LEU A 909 -6.26 7.23 22.34
CA LEU A 909 -6.63 8.56 22.80
C LEU A 909 -8.11 8.62 23.21
N ARG A 910 -9.01 8.03 22.42
CA ARG A 910 -10.45 7.92 22.75
C ARG A 910 -10.68 7.14 24.05
N GLU A 911 -10.02 6.00 24.21
CA GLU A 911 -10.16 5.20 25.44
C GLU A 911 -9.61 5.94 26.67
N LEU A 912 -8.58 6.78 26.50
CA LEU A 912 -8.06 7.63 27.57
C LEU A 912 -8.98 8.81 27.89
N SER A 913 -9.56 9.47 26.88
CA SER A 913 -10.48 10.59 27.07
C SER A 913 -11.78 10.17 27.75
N ALA A 914 -12.29 8.99 27.40
CA ALA A 914 -13.52 8.42 27.96
C ALA A 914 -13.41 7.96 29.43
N VAL A 915 -12.21 7.98 30.05
CA VAL A 915 -12.03 7.52 31.44
C VAL A 915 -12.79 8.41 32.44
N ARG A 916 -12.60 9.73 32.35
CA ARG A 916 -13.30 10.75 33.15
C ARG A 916 -13.28 12.10 32.43
N PRO A 917 -14.31 12.93 32.65
CA PRO A 917 -14.37 14.32 32.19
C PRO A 917 -13.09 15.16 32.28
N SER A 918 -12.48 15.20 33.46
CA SER A 918 -11.30 16.02 33.74
C SER A 918 -10.03 15.59 32.98
N MET A 919 -10.06 14.48 32.22
CA MET A 919 -8.92 14.01 31.43
C MET A 919 -8.66 14.90 30.22
N HIS A 920 -9.69 15.49 29.61
CA HIS A 920 -9.51 16.34 28.43
C HIS A 920 -8.60 17.55 28.73
N THR A 921 -8.83 18.24 29.84
CA THR A 921 -8.03 19.41 30.25
C THR A 921 -6.59 19.03 30.60
N ARG A 922 -6.39 17.89 31.26
CA ARG A 922 -5.05 17.38 31.62
C ARG A 922 -4.25 16.94 30.40
N ILE A 923 -4.89 16.29 29.43
CA ILE A 923 -4.26 15.91 28.15
C ILE A 923 -3.78 17.17 27.40
N VAL A 924 -4.64 18.18 27.27
CA VAL A 924 -4.29 19.44 26.59
C VAL A 924 -3.10 20.12 27.26
N HIS A 925 -3.09 20.20 28.59
CA HIS A 925 -1.97 20.79 29.33
C HIS A 925 -0.63 20.12 29.01
N MET A 926 -0.60 18.79 28.95
CA MET A 926 0.61 18.03 28.61
C MET A 926 1.04 18.24 27.15
N LEU A 927 0.09 18.25 26.20
CA LEU A 927 0.40 18.43 24.78
C LEU A 927 0.92 19.84 24.45
N LYS A 928 0.44 20.86 25.16
CA LYS A 928 0.92 22.24 25.01
C LYS A 928 2.34 22.47 25.49
N MET A 929 2.93 21.56 26.28
CA MET A 929 4.33 21.70 26.69
C MET A 929 5.31 21.53 25.51
N SER A 930 4.85 21.07 24.34
CA SER A 930 5.65 20.93 23.13
C SER A 930 5.03 21.72 21.97
N ASP A 931 5.55 22.92 21.71
CA ASP A 931 5.04 23.82 20.66
C ASP A 931 5.10 23.20 19.25
N GLN A 932 6.16 22.45 18.96
CA GLN A 932 6.32 21.78 17.66
C GLN A 932 5.25 20.70 17.43
N LEU A 933 4.96 19.88 18.45
CA LEU A 933 3.92 18.86 18.38
C LEU A 933 2.53 19.48 18.30
N HIS A 934 2.29 20.57 19.02
CA HIS A 934 1.02 21.29 18.97
C HIS A 934 0.68 21.73 17.53
N HIS A 935 1.59 22.46 16.87
CA HIS A 935 1.35 22.92 15.50
C HIS A 935 1.25 21.76 14.49
N SER A 936 2.04 20.71 14.67
CA SER A 936 1.98 19.52 13.81
C SER A 936 0.64 18.80 13.92
N LEU A 937 0.13 18.62 15.15
CA LEU A 937 -1.10 17.91 15.42
C LEU A 937 -2.33 18.67 14.90
N VAL A 938 -2.45 19.97 15.19
CA VAL A 938 -3.54 20.82 14.65
C VAL A 938 -3.53 20.80 13.12
N ARG A 939 -2.35 20.90 12.50
CA ARG A 939 -2.20 20.83 11.04
C ARG A 939 -2.67 19.51 10.48
N SER A 940 -2.31 18.39 11.11
CA SER A 940 -2.68 17.06 10.65
C SER A 940 -4.18 16.80 10.73
N VAL A 941 -4.82 17.21 11.85
CA VAL A 941 -6.27 17.11 11.99
C VAL A 941 -6.99 17.95 10.94
N ARG A 942 -6.50 19.16 10.65
CA ARG A 942 -7.05 20.00 9.55
C ARG A 942 -7.00 19.27 8.21
N ARG A 943 -5.86 18.65 7.86
CA ARG A 943 -5.71 17.92 6.59
C ARG A 943 -6.61 16.68 6.51
N LEU A 944 -6.75 15.93 7.61
CA LEU A 944 -7.64 14.78 7.67
C LEU A 944 -9.12 15.14 7.45
N LEU A 945 -9.53 16.33 7.89
CA LEU A 945 -10.90 16.82 7.74
C LEU A 945 -11.14 17.51 6.39
N ASN A 946 -10.07 17.94 5.69
CA ASN A 946 -10.19 18.63 4.41
C ASN A 946 -10.40 17.65 3.26
N VAL A 947 -11.65 17.56 2.81
CA VAL A 947 -12.05 16.56 1.81
C VAL A 947 -11.65 16.93 0.37
N HIS A 948 -11.39 18.22 0.11
CA HIS A 948 -10.95 18.70 -1.21
C HIS A 948 -9.46 18.45 -1.47
N GLU A 949 -8.69 18.15 -0.41
CA GLU A 949 -7.25 17.89 -0.47
C GLU A 949 -6.99 16.40 -0.77
N GLY A 950 -7.29 15.99 -2.01
CA GLY A 950 -6.70 14.80 -2.61
C GLY A 950 -7.52 13.51 -2.65
N GLY A 951 -8.84 13.52 -2.42
CA GLY A 951 -9.68 12.32 -2.66
C GLY A 951 -9.27 11.06 -1.87
N ILE A 952 -8.48 11.24 -0.81
CA ILE A 952 -7.83 10.15 -0.08
C ILE A 952 -8.81 9.49 0.90
N VAL A 953 -9.75 10.26 1.45
CA VAL A 953 -10.72 9.75 2.43
C VAL A 953 -11.90 9.06 1.74
N ARG A 954 -12.00 7.74 1.92
CA ARG A 954 -13.11 6.90 1.47
C ARG A 954 -13.69 6.17 2.67
N TYR A 955 -14.74 6.73 3.24
CA TYR A 955 -15.47 6.16 4.34
C TYR A 955 -16.97 6.49 4.29
N GLY A 956 -17.73 5.59 3.68
CA GLY A 956 -19.19 5.68 3.55
C GLY A 956 -19.94 5.09 4.74
N VAL A 957 -21.22 5.45 4.89
CA VAL A 957 -22.08 4.93 5.98
C VAL A 957 -22.24 3.39 5.96
N GLU A 958 -22.20 2.77 4.78
CA GLU A 958 -22.29 1.31 4.64
C GLU A 958 -21.02 0.57 5.12
N GLU A 959 -19.89 1.27 5.10
CA GLU A 959 -18.56 0.72 5.37
C GLU A 959 -18.20 0.69 6.87
N VAL A 960 -18.97 1.39 7.71
CA VAL A 960 -18.74 1.50 9.16
C VAL A 960 -18.73 0.13 9.84
N ASN A 961 -19.63 -0.77 9.43
CA ASN A 961 -19.73 -2.13 9.99
C ASN A 961 -18.62 -3.07 9.50
N TYR A 962 -18.16 -2.88 8.26
CA TYR A 962 -17.10 -3.71 7.65
C TYR A 962 -15.78 -3.55 8.39
N LEU A 963 -15.38 -2.31 8.67
CA LEU A 963 -14.15 -1.99 9.39
C LEU A 963 -14.14 -2.53 10.83
N MET A 964 -15.29 -2.54 11.51
CA MET A 964 -15.38 -3.10 12.87
C MET A 964 -15.15 -4.62 12.89
N SER A 965 -15.49 -5.33 11.81
CA SER A 965 -15.30 -6.78 11.66
C SER A 965 -13.94 -7.15 11.05
N ALA A 966 -13.42 -6.37 10.11
CA ALA A 966 -12.21 -6.70 9.32
C ALA A 966 -10.88 -6.53 10.09
N MET A 967 -10.89 -5.88 11.25
CA MET A 967 -9.67 -5.57 12.00
C MET A 967 -8.98 -6.76 12.72
N SER A 968 -9.53 -7.97 12.60
CA SER A 968 -8.78 -9.19 12.89
C SER A 968 -7.63 -9.40 11.87
N SER A 969 -7.83 -9.02 10.61
CA SER A 969 -6.88 -9.16 9.50
C SER A 969 -6.53 -7.80 8.88
N VAL A 970 -5.43 -7.20 9.35
CA VAL A 970 -4.97 -5.85 8.93
C VAL A 970 -4.62 -5.80 7.43
N GLU A 971 -4.47 -6.95 6.77
CA GLU A 971 -3.98 -7.07 5.39
C GLU A 971 -4.99 -6.64 4.29
N GLU A 972 -6.27 -6.48 4.61
CA GLU A 972 -7.34 -6.25 3.59
C GLU A 972 -8.01 -4.87 3.62
N VAL A 973 -7.63 -3.97 4.53
CA VAL A 973 -8.34 -2.68 4.71
C VAL A 973 -7.81 -1.60 3.73
N ASP A 974 -8.70 -0.84 3.11
CA ASP A 974 -8.36 0.32 2.27
C ASP A 974 -7.88 1.50 3.14
N ILE A 975 -6.85 2.21 2.70
CA ILE A 975 -6.24 3.31 3.46
C ILE A 975 -7.18 4.49 3.59
N GLY A 976 -7.95 4.77 2.54
CA GLY A 976 -8.94 5.83 2.60
C GLY A 976 -9.98 5.58 3.69
N MET A 977 -10.31 4.32 3.94
CA MET A 977 -11.18 3.92 5.05
C MET A 977 -10.50 4.07 6.41
N VAL A 978 -9.22 3.71 6.52
CA VAL A 978 -8.44 3.89 7.76
C VAL A 978 -8.34 5.36 8.15
N GLN A 979 -8.08 6.24 7.17
CA GLN A 979 -8.00 7.68 7.40
C GLN A 979 -9.36 8.28 7.73
N GLY A 980 -10.42 7.86 7.02
CA GLY A 980 -11.79 8.28 7.32
C GLY A 980 -12.26 7.86 8.70
N GLU A 981 -11.98 6.62 9.11
CA GLU A 981 -12.26 6.14 10.48
C GLU A 981 -11.45 6.91 11.53
N THR A 982 -10.19 7.26 11.23
CA THR A 982 -9.37 8.09 12.12
C THR A 982 -9.98 9.49 12.28
N ALA A 983 -10.42 10.11 11.19
CA ALA A 983 -11.11 11.40 11.21
C ALA A 983 -12.43 11.32 12.00
N ARG A 984 -13.23 10.27 11.79
CA ARG A 984 -14.47 10.01 12.56
C ARG A 984 -14.20 9.95 14.06
N LEU A 985 -13.20 9.17 14.49
CA LEU A 985 -12.84 9.02 15.90
C LEU A 985 -12.36 10.34 16.52
N LEU A 986 -11.60 11.15 15.78
CA LEU A 986 -11.16 12.45 16.26
C LEU A 986 -12.34 13.43 16.39
N LEU A 987 -13.30 13.42 15.46
CA LEU A 987 -14.54 14.20 15.57
C LEU A 987 -15.34 13.79 16.81
N GLU A 988 -15.42 12.49 17.12
CA GLU A 988 -16.07 11.98 18.34
C GLU A 988 -15.37 12.47 19.61
N VAL A 989 -14.04 12.34 19.69
CA VAL A 989 -13.25 12.81 20.86
C VAL A 989 -13.39 14.33 21.05
N MET A 990 -13.48 15.09 19.96
CA MET A 990 -13.74 16.53 20.02
C MET A 990 -15.16 16.81 20.48
N ALA A 991 -16.17 16.09 19.98
CA ALA A 991 -17.57 16.28 20.40
C ALA A 991 -17.76 15.99 21.90
N GLU A 992 -17.20 14.88 22.40
CA GLU A 992 -17.18 14.53 23.82
C GLU A 992 -16.46 15.60 24.65
N GLY A 993 -15.30 16.06 24.20
CA GLY A 993 -14.54 17.10 24.89
C GLY A 993 -15.28 18.44 24.96
N ALA A 994 -15.99 18.81 23.89
CA ALA A 994 -16.80 20.02 23.84
C ALA A 994 -18.03 19.95 24.74
N GLU A 995 -18.62 18.77 24.93
CA GLU A 995 -19.78 18.56 25.82
C GLU A 995 -19.41 18.67 27.29
N VAL A 996 -18.24 18.17 27.67
CA VAL A 996 -17.92 17.92 29.08
C VAL A 996 -17.30 19.12 29.81
N ASP A 997 -16.46 19.92 29.14
CA ASP A 997 -15.76 21.07 29.74
C ASP A 997 -15.86 22.29 28.81
N VAL A 998 -17.05 22.88 28.72
CA VAL A 998 -17.40 23.95 27.76
C VAL A 998 -16.62 25.25 27.99
N SER A 999 -16.25 25.55 29.24
CA SER A 999 -15.63 26.82 29.65
C SER A 999 -14.09 26.81 29.71
N ARG A 1000 -13.47 25.62 29.68
CA ARG A 1000 -12.02 25.42 29.81
C ARG A 1000 -11.43 24.92 28.49
N GLU A 1001 -10.11 24.98 28.37
CA GLU A 1001 -9.44 24.41 27.21
C GLU A 1001 -9.55 22.88 27.22
N ASN A 1002 -10.25 22.36 26.21
CA ASN A 1002 -10.49 20.94 25.99
C ASN A 1002 -9.88 20.50 24.64
N LEU A 1003 -9.91 19.20 24.37
CA LEU A 1003 -9.35 18.63 23.13
C LEU A 1003 -9.98 19.22 21.87
N ALA A 1004 -11.28 19.56 21.87
CA ALA A 1004 -11.92 20.23 20.75
C ALA A 1004 -11.30 21.60 20.49
N SER A 1005 -11.14 22.40 21.54
CA SER A 1005 -10.58 23.73 21.42
C SER A 1005 -9.11 23.74 20.99
N PHE A 1006 -8.37 22.73 21.42
CA PHE A 1006 -6.96 22.54 21.11
C PHE A 1006 -6.76 22.06 19.66
N LEU A 1007 -7.46 21.00 19.24
CA LEU A 1007 -7.31 20.40 17.90
C LEU A 1007 -7.88 21.27 16.78
N LEU A 1008 -8.95 22.03 17.05
CA LEU A 1008 -9.49 23.01 16.10
C LEU A 1008 -8.59 24.24 15.96
N GLY A 1009 -7.53 24.39 16.78
CA GLY A 1009 -6.55 25.47 16.65
C GLY A 1009 -7.03 26.83 17.15
N PHE A 1010 -7.86 26.88 18.20
CA PHE A 1010 -8.29 28.16 18.76
C PHE A 1010 -7.20 28.76 19.66
N GLU A 1011 -6.58 29.86 19.23
CA GLU A 1011 -5.63 30.60 20.05
C GLU A 1011 -6.33 31.35 21.20
N GLN A 1012 -5.73 31.31 22.40
CA GLN A 1012 -6.18 32.07 23.56
C GLN A 1012 -5.47 33.43 23.57
N VAL A 1013 -5.99 34.40 22.82
CA VAL A 1013 -5.56 35.80 23.02
C VAL A 1013 -6.31 36.33 24.24
N ALA A 1014 -5.56 36.66 25.30
CA ALA A 1014 -6.11 37.26 26.51
C ALA A 1014 -6.84 38.57 26.15
N GLY A 1015 -8.17 38.58 26.25
CA GLY A 1015 -8.99 39.78 26.12
C GLY A 1015 -9.65 40.03 24.75
N GLU A 1016 -9.38 39.24 23.71
CA GLU A 1016 -10.00 39.42 22.38
C GLU A 1016 -10.71 38.13 21.92
N ALA A 1017 -12.03 38.06 22.10
CA ALA A 1017 -12.84 36.91 21.68
C ALA A 1017 -13.24 36.90 20.19
N GLU A 1018 -12.68 37.77 19.34
CA GLU A 1018 -13.29 38.08 18.02
C GLU A 1018 -12.44 37.84 16.76
N LYS A 1019 -11.17 37.39 16.85
CA LYS A 1019 -10.30 37.20 15.66
C LYS A 1019 -10.17 35.75 15.20
N LEU A 1020 -11.29 35.11 14.82
CA LEU A 1020 -11.31 33.72 14.35
C LEU A 1020 -11.21 33.56 12.82
N PHE A 1021 -11.41 34.64 12.05
CA PHE A 1021 -11.56 34.62 10.59
C PHE A 1021 -10.88 35.81 9.85
N GLU A 1022 -9.76 36.34 10.36
CA GLU A 1022 -9.01 37.41 9.65
C GLU A 1022 -8.09 36.83 8.55
N ASN A 1023 -8.01 37.51 7.40
CA ASN A 1023 -7.31 37.06 6.17
C ASN A 1023 -5.81 36.74 6.34
N ASP A 1024 -5.17 37.20 7.43
CA ASP A 1024 -3.75 36.97 7.73
C ASP A 1024 -3.50 35.80 8.72
N THR A 1025 -4.56 35.16 9.23
CA THR A 1025 -4.43 34.05 10.20
C THR A 1025 -4.30 32.68 9.51
N MET A 1026 -3.49 31.79 10.08
CA MET A 1026 -3.34 30.42 9.56
C MET A 1026 -4.68 29.68 9.62
N LEU A 1027 -5.08 29.06 8.51
CA LEU A 1027 -6.30 28.26 8.42
C LEU A 1027 -6.34 27.17 9.50
N THR A 1028 -7.45 27.10 10.22
CA THR A 1028 -7.62 26.24 11.41
C THR A 1028 -8.47 24.99 11.12
N GLY A 1029 -8.52 24.04 12.06
CA GLY A 1029 -9.36 22.83 11.92
C GLY A 1029 -10.86 23.15 11.84
N LEU A 1030 -11.29 24.32 12.34
CA LEU A 1030 -12.67 24.80 12.18
C LEU A 1030 -13.01 25.09 10.71
N HIS A 1031 -12.07 25.62 9.93
CA HIS A 1031 -12.29 25.89 8.51
C HIS A 1031 -12.55 24.58 7.76
N ALA A 1032 -11.74 23.55 7.99
CA ALA A 1032 -11.95 22.23 7.40
C ALA A 1032 -13.29 21.59 7.82
N LEU A 1033 -13.74 21.80 9.07
CA LEU A 1033 -15.06 21.35 9.52
C LEU A 1033 -16.20 22.07 8.77
N ILE A 1034 -16.06 23.38 8.53
CA ILE A 1034 -17.05 24.16 7.79
C ILE A 1034 -17.06 23.75 6.32
N ASP A 1035 -15.89 23.58 5.69
CA ASP A 1035 -15.76 23.11 4.31
C ASP A 1035 -16.42 21.73 4.13
N LEU A 1036 -16.25 20.82 5.09
CA LEU A 1036 -16.96 19.53 5.11
C LEU A 1036 -18.49 19.73 5.14
N VAL A 1037 -19.00 20.66 5.95
CA VAL A 1037 -20.44 20.97 6.00
C VAL A 1037 -20.91 21.66 4.70
N GLU A 1038 -20.13 22.54 4.09
CA GLU A 1038 -20.46 23.16 2.80
C GLU A 1038 -20.50 22.11 1.67
N SER A 1039 -19.60 21.12 1.68
CA SER A 1039 -19.63 20.00 0.73
C SER A 1039 -20.94 19.19 0.80
N PHE A 1040 -21.57 19.12 1.99
CA PHE A 1040 -22.89 18.53 2.17
C PHE A 1040 -23.98 19.38 1.51
N ILE A 1041 -23.88 20.71 1.63
CA ILE A 1041 -24.85 21.66 1.07
C ILE A 1041 -24.80 21.67 -0.45
N GLU A 1042 -23.61 21.59 -1.04
CA GLU A 1042 -23.39 21.61 -2.49
C GLU A 1042 -23.82 20.31 -3.19
N SER A 1043 -24.00 19.21 -2.45
CA SER A 1043 -24.32 17.90 -3.02
C SER A 1043 -25.82 17.62 -3.08
N ASP A 1044 -26.30 17.16 -4.24
CA ASP A 1044 -27.67 16.69 -4.41
C ASP A 1044 -27.95 15.36 -3.67
N SER A 1045 -26.91 14.58 -3.38
CA SER A 1045 -27.02 13.28 -2.69
C SER A 1045 -25.86 13.06 -1.70
N PRO A 1046 -25.86 13.74 -0.55
CA PRO A 1046 -24.70 13.78 0.33
C PRO A 1046 -24.32 12.42 0.93
N LEU A 1047 -25.28 11.53 1.18
CA LEU A 1047 -24.99 10.19 1.71
C LEU A 1047 -24.27 9.26 0.71
N ASN A 1048 -24.30 9.58 -0.59
CA ASN A 1048 -23.58 8.85 -1.64
C ASN A 1048 -22.13 9.33 -1.81
N LEU A 1049 -21.74 10.41 -1.13
CA LEU A 1049 -20.36 10.88 -1.15
C LEU A 1049 -19.45 9.84 -0.49
N GLN A 1050 -18.20 9.76 -0.97
CA GLN A 1050 -17.23 8.76 -0.51
C GLN A 1050 -16.88 8.90 0.98
N TYR A 1051 -17.20 10.01 1.63
CA TYR A 1051 -16.84 10.34 3.03
C TYR A 1051 -18.09 10.59 3.89
N SER A 1052 -19.23 10.02 3.50
CA SER A 1052 -20.53 10.31 4.12
C SER A 1052 -20.62 9.94 5.61
N ALA A 1053 -19.78 9.04 6.11
CA ALA A 1053 -19.73 8.69 7.52
C ALA A 1053 -19.18 9.81 8.44
N LEU A 1054 -18.55 10.84 7.87
CA LEU A 1054 -18.03 11.98 8.64
C LEU A 1054 -19.09 13.04 8.97
N PHE A 1055 -20.21 13.08 8.23
CA PHE A 1055 -21.19 14.15 8.37
C PHE A 1055 -21.87 14.18 9.74
N GLU A 1056 -22.36 13.04 10.24
CA GLU A 1056 -23.04 13.01 11.54
C GLU A 1056 -22.11 13.45 12.70
N PRO A 1057 -20.87 12.92 12.85
CA PRO A 1057 -19.96 13.42 13.87
C PRO A 1057 -19.59 14.91 13.70
N ALA A 1058 -19.50 15.39 12.46
CA ALA A 1058 -19.23 16.79 12.17
C ALA A 1058 -20.39 17.71 12.59
N PHE A 1059 -21.63 17.35 12.26
CA PHE A 1059 -22.83 18.07 12.71
C PHE A 1059 -22.97 18.02 14.23
N ARG A 1060 -22.73 16.86 14.84
CA ARG A 1060 -22.71 16.70 16.30
C ARG A 1060 -21.70 17.64 16.95
N LEU A 1061 -20.46 17.70 16.46
CA LEU A 1061 -19.43 18.61 16.97
C LEU A 1061 -19.82 20.08 16.79
N LEU A 1062 -20.28 20.46 15.60
CA LEU A 1062 -20.71 21.84 15.30
C LEU A 1062 -21.81 22.28 16.27
N LEU A 1063 -22.77 21.40 16.55
CA LEU A 1063 -23.85 21.65 17.47
C LEU A 1063 -23.36 21.91 18.90
N ARG A 1064 -22.38 21.13 19.38
CA ARG A 1064 -21.78 21.35 20.71
C ARG A 1064 -21.03 22.69 20.78
N LEU A 1065 -20.34 23.09 19.71
CA LEU A 1065 -19.61 24.37 19.64
C LEU A 1065 -20.53 25.60 19.61
N VAL A 1066 -21.77 25.43 19.16
CA VAL A 1066 -22.79 26.49 19.03
C VAL A 1066 -23.80 26.49 20.19
N SER A 1067 -23.65 25.55 21.14
CA SER A 1067 -24.51 25.44 22.31
C SER A 1067 -24.56 26.71 23.18
N ILE A 1068 -25.60 26.86 23.99
CA ILE A 1068 -25.89 28.08 24.75
C ILE A 1068 -24.70 28.46 25.66
N ASP A 1069 -24.03 27.48 26.25
CA ASP A 1069 -22.96 27.70 27.22
C ASP A 1069 -21.57 27.84 26.58
N ALA A 1070 -21.46 27.72 25.24
CA ALA A 1070 -20.19 27.75 24.53
C ALA A 1070 -19.59 29.17 24.43
N PRO A 1071 -18.32 29.38 24.84
CA PRO A 1071 -17.71 30.71 24.92
C PRO A 1071 -17.54 31.37 23.54
N ARG A 1072 -17.40 30.57 22.48
CA ARG A 1072 -17.12 31.03 21.10
C ARG A 1072 -18.33 30.97 20.17
N ARG A 1073 -19.53 30.68 20.70
CA ARG A 1073 -20.78 30.53 19.91
C ARG A 1073 -21.05 31.73 18.99
N MET A 1074 -20.76 32.95 19.44
CA MET A 1074 -21.07 34.18 18.72
C MET A 1074 -20.24 34.36 17.47
N ALA A 1075 -18.94 34.04 17.52
CA ALA A 1075 -18.07 34.16 16.36
C ALA A 1075 -18.41 33.12 15.28
N ILE A 1076 -18.68 31.87 15.69
CA ILE A 1076 -19.06 30.78 14.78
C ILE A 1076 -20.41 31.08 14.12
N LEU A 1077 -21.43 31.46 14.89
CA LEU A 1077 -22.75 31.81 14.35
C LEU A 1077 -22.70 33.03 13.42
N ARG A 1078 -21.88 34.04 13.72
CA ARG A 1078 -21.69 35.19 12.82
C ARG A 1078 -21.11 34.76 11.47
N HIS A 1079 -20.13 33.86 11.47
CA HIS A 1079 -19.56 33.33 10.24
C HIS A 1079 -20.59 32.53 9.43
N LEU A 1080 -21.28 31.56 10.07
CA LEU A 1080 -22.34 30.76 9.42
C LEU A 1080 -23.50 31.62 8.88
N ARG A 1081 -23.79 32.76 9.52
CA ARG A 1081 -24.75 33.76 9.01
C ARG A 1081 -24.23 34.49 7.78
N SER A 1082 -22.96 34.87 7.76
CA SER A 1082 -22.36 35.58 6.63
C SER A 1082 -22.37 34.75 5.34
N THR A 1083 -22.18 33.44 5.46
CA THR A 1083 -22.23 32.45 4.38
C THR A 1083 -23.64 31.94 4.09
N LYS A 1084 -24.63 32.27 4.94
CA LYS A 1084 -26.01 31.76 4.91
C LYS A 1084 -26.09 30.22 4.98
N SER A 1085 -25.10 29.54 5.54
CA SER A 1085 -24.97 28.07 5.54
C SER A 1085 -26.17 27.39 6.22
N ILE A 1086 -26.63 27.89 7.38
CA ILE A 1086 -27.76 27.30 8.13
C ILE A 1086 -29.07 27.38 7.32
N TYR A 1087 -29.31 28.49 6.62
CA TYR A 1087 -30.49 28.63 5.76
C TYR A 1087 -30.42 27.70 4.54
N ARG A 1088 -29.23 27.56 3.94
CA ARG A 1088 -29.00 26.62 2.83
C ARG A 1088 -29.19 25.15 3.27
N LEU A 1089 -28.74 24.78 4.47
CA LEU A 1089 -28.94 23.43 5.03
C LEU A 1089 -30.42 23.09 5.17
N VAL A 1090 -31.25 24.02 5.67
CA VAL A 1090 -32.70 23.82 5.82
C VAL A 1090 -33.38 23.62 4.45
N ARG A 1091 -32.91 24.28 3.40
CA ARG A 1091 -33.41 24.12 2.02
C ARG A 1091 -32.69 23.02 1.22
N SER A 1092 -31.83 22.24 1.84
CA SER A 1092 -31.05 21.22 1.13
C SER A 1092 -31.97 20.16 0.51
N PRO A 1093 -31.62 19.64 -0.69
CA PRO A 1093 -32.40 18.57 -1.35
C PRO A 1093 -32.49 17.31 -0.48
N PHE A 1094 -31.53 17.11 0.42
CA PHE A 1094 -31.52 16.02 1.41
C PHE A 1094 -32.71 16.05 2.36
N ILE A 1095 -32.99 17.19 3.01
CA ILE A 1095 -34.11 17.31 3.96
C ILE A 1095 -35.45 17.13 3.25
N GLN A 1096 -35.58 17.67 2.04
CA GLN A 1096 -36.79 17.53 1.23
C GLN A 1096 -37.04 16.07 0.83
N LYS A 1097 -35.99 15.37 0.38
CA LYS A 1097 -36.08 13.95 0.00
C LYS A 1097 -36.41 13.06 1.20
N GLN A 1098 -35.85 13.35 2.37
CA GLN A 1098 -36.13 12.58 3.58
C GLN A 1098 -37.57 12.78 4.07
N ALA A 1099 -38.11 13.99 3.98
CA ALA A 1099 -39.53 14.22 4.25
C ALA A 1099 -40.45 13.47 3.26
N ARG A 1100 -40.07 13.37 1.98
CA ARG A 1100 -40.80 12.55 0.98
C ARG A 1100 -40.78 11.06 1.33
N ASN A 1101 -39.60 10.52 1.67
CA ASN A 1101 -39.45 9.11 2.07
C ASN A 1101 -40.29 8.74 3.30
N LEU A 1102 -40.62 9.71 4.17
CA LEU A 1102 -41.47 9.50 5.36
C LEU A 1102 -42.97 9.50 5.07
N LEU A 1103 -43.39 10.03 3.92
CA LEU A 1103 -44.78 10.03 3.47
C LEU A 1103 -45.13 8.75 2.70
N ASP A 1104 -44.14 8.09 2.09
CA ASP A 1104 -44.29 6.81 1.41
C ASP A 1104 -44.08 5.63 2.37
N GLU A 1105 -45.14 5.17 3.04
CA GLU A 1105 -45.10 4.03 3.99
C GLU A 1105 -44.67 2.68 3.35
N THR A 1106 -44.52 2.60 2.02
CA THR A 1106 -44.31 1.34 1.28
C THR A 1106 -42.86 1.01 0.89
N ARG A 1107 -41.85 1.81 1.25
CA ARG A 1107 -40.45 1.57 0.83
C ARG A 1107 -39.46 1.53 2.01
N PHE A 1108 -39.57 0.52 2.87
CA PHE A 1108 -38.50 0.15 3.82
C PHE A 1108 -37.61 -0.96 3.22
N GLU A 1109 -36.82 -0.63 2.20
CA GLU A 1109 -35.73 -1.48 1.69
C GLU A 1109 -34.37 -0.73 1.75
N VAL A 1110 -34.19 0.19 2.70
CA VAL A 1110 -32.89 0.83 2.97
C VAL A 1110 -32.25 0.14 4.18
N ALA A 1111 -30.95 -0.18 4.11
CA ALA A 1111 -30.21 -0.77 5.21
C ALA A 1111 -30.42 0.02 6.53
N PRO A 1112 -30.66 -0.65 7.67
CA PRO A 1112 -31.12 -0.01 8.92
C PRO A 1112 -30.16 1.06 9.46
N THR A 1113 -28.86 0.93 9.19
CA THR A 1113 -27.82 1.91 9.59
C THR A 1113 -27.95 3.24 8.83
N GLY A 1114 -28.22 3.22 7.53
CA GLY A 1114 -28.35 4.43 6.71
C GLY A 1114 -29.55 5.29 7.12
N ALA A 1115 -30.69 4.66 7.43
CA ALA A 1115 -31.89 5.35 7.90
C ALA A 1115 -31.71 6.01 9.28
N SER A 1116 -30.97 5.36 10.19
CA SER A 1116 -30.63 5.91 11.51
C SER A 1116 -29.74 7.15 11.38
N VAL A 1117 -28.65 7.05 10.62
CA VAL A 1117 -27.71 8.17 10.40
C VAL A 1117 -28.41 9.35 9.73
N SER A 1118 -29.25 9.08 8.71
CA SER A 1118 -30.06 10.11 8.07
C SER A 1118 -30.95 10.84 9.08
N SER A 1119 -31.59 10.11 9.99
CA SER A 1119 -32.47 10.70 11.01
C SER A 1119 -31.70 11.52 12.05
N MET A 1120 -30.50 11.10 12.43
CA MET A 1120 -29.61 11.86 13.32
C MET A 1120 -29.19 13.19 12.69
N ILE A 1121 -28.71 13.17 11.45
CA ILE A 1121 -28.30 14.39 10.72
C ILE A 1121 -29.48 15.37 10.58
N THR A 1122 -30.69 14.89 10.27
CA THR A 1122 -31.89 15.75 10.23
C THR A 1122 -32.16 16.40 11.59
N GLY A 1123 -32.05 15.62 12.67
CA GLY A 1123 -32.21 16.11 14.03
C GLY A 1123 -31.23 17.24 14.35
N ASP A 1124 -29.96 17.04 14.00
CA ASP A 1124 -28.90 18.03 14.23
C ASP A 1124 -29.12 19.33 13.43
N ILE A 1125 -29.54 19.23 12.16
CA ILE A 1125 -29.83 20.42 11.33
C ILE A 1125 -31.01 21.21 11.88
N LEU A 1126 -32.10 20.54 12.27
CA LEU A 1126 -33.26 21.20 12.88
C LEU A 1126 -32.88 21.89 14.19
N HIS A 1127 -31.97 21.29 14.95
CA HIS A 1127 -31.50 21.84 16.21
C HIS A 1127 -30.61 23.07 16.01
N LEU A 1128 -29.71 23.04 15.02
CA LEU A 1128 -28.95 24.22 14.59
C LEU A 1128 -29.88 25.36 14.15
N ALA A 1129 -30.91 25.06 13.36
CA ALA A 1129 -31.92 26.03 12.95
C ALA A 1129 -32.69 26.61 14.15
N ALA A 1130 -33.04 25.79 15.15
CA ALA A 1130 -33.69 26.26 16.38
C ALA A 1130 -32.82 27.25 17.16
N ILE A 1131 -31.51 26.95 17.30
CA ILE A 1131 -30.57 27.82 18.01
C ILE A 1131 -30.44 29.17 17.29
N GLU A 1132 -30.30 29.15 15.97
CA GLU A 1132 -30.20 30.37 15.18
C GLU A 1132 -31.50 31.19 15.20
N LEU A 1133 -32.67 30.54 15.06
CA LEU A 1133 -33.98 31.19 15.20
C LEU A 1133 -34.15 31.83 16.58
N SER A 1134 -33.79 31.12 17.65
CA SER A 1134 -33.80 31.64 19.00
C SER A 1134 -32.92 32.89 19.13
N PHE A 1135 -31.73 32.88 18.52
CA PHE A 1135 -30.81 34.01 18.54
C PHE A 1135 -31.36 35.22 17.76
N LEU A 1136 -31.83 35.02 16.53
CA LEU A 1136 -32.42 36.06 15.68
C LEU A 1136 -33.65 36.72 16.32
N LEU A 1137 -34.53 35.90 16.93
CA LEU A 1137 -35.71 36.40 17.64
C LEU A 1137 -35.33 37.16 18.92
N SER A 1138 -34.31 36.69 19.66
CA SER A 1138 -33.81 37.39 20.85
C SER A 1138 -33.10 38.72 20.54
N SER A 1139 -32.54 38.85 19.33
CA SER A 1139 -31.86 40.06 18.84
C SER A 1139 -32.80 41.04 18.12
N GLY A 1140 -34.09 40.70 17.98
CA GLY A 1140 -35.11 41.59 17.40
C GLY A 1140 -35.16 41.60 15.87
N GLN A 1141 -34.46 40.69 15.17
CA GLN A 1141 -34.54 40.55 13.72
C GLN A 1141 -35.76 39.70 13.34
N ILE A 1142 -36.66 40.23 12.50
CA ILE A 1142 -37.94 39.56 12.16
C ILE A 1142 -37.92 38.96 10.74
N GLU A 1143 -37.23 39.59 9.79
CA GLU A 1143 -37.22 39.15 8.38
C GLU A 1143 -36.51 37.81 8.16
N GLN A 1144 -35.38 37.58 8.84
CA GLN A 1144 -34.63 36.32 8.71
C GLN A 1144 -35.39 35.13 9.32
N PRO A 1145 -35.93 35.20 10.56
CA PRO A 1145 -36.79 34.15 11.09
C PRO A 1145 -38.00 33.84 10.21
N ARG A 1146 -38.61 34.86 9.61
CA ARG A 1146 -39.73 34.68 8.67
C ARG A 1146 -39.33 33.79 7.49
N ALA A 1147 -38.20 34.05 6.84
CA ALA A 1147 -37.70 33.24 5.73
C ALA A 1147 -37.41 31.78 6.15
N PHE A 1148 -36.90 31.56 7.37
CA PHE A 1148 -36.71 30.21 7.92
C PHE A 1148 -38.03 29.48 8.16
N TYR A 1149 -39.05 30.15 8.72
CA TYR A 1149 -40.38 29.55 8.90
C TYR A 1149 -41.06 29.29 7.55
N GLU A 1150 -40.94 30.18 6.58
CA GLU A 1150 -41.44 29.97 5.22
C GLU A 1150 -40.81 28.70 4.61
N ALA A 1151 -39.48 28.55 4.66
CA ALA A 1151 -38.79 27.37 4.16
C ALA A 1151 -39.14 26.05 4.89
N LEU A 1152 -39.45 26.10 6.20
CA LEU A 1152 -39.81 24.92 7.00
C LEU A 1152 -41.30 24.56 6.94
N LEU A 1153 -42.16 25.52 6.58
CA LEU A 1153 -43.62 25.35 6.50
C LEU A 1153 -44.14 25.27 5.06
N GLU A 1154 -43.28 25.46 4.05
CA GLU A 1154 -43.57 25.19 2.63
C GLU A 1154 -44.17 23.76 2.49
N THR A 1155 -45.36 23.68 1.90
CA THR A 1155 -46.03 22.41 1.55
C THR A 1155 -45.45 21.86 0.25
N ASN A 1156 -45.23 20.55 0.16
CA ASN A 1156 -44.54 19.83 -0.93
C ASN A 1156 -45.11 20.00 -2.37
N ALA A 1157 -46.09 20.88 -2.61
CA ALA A 1157 -46.86 20.96 -3.85
C ALA A 1157 -46.16 21.66 -5.04
N GLU A 1158 -45.05 22.40 -4.85
CA GLU A 1158 -44.44 23.20 -5.93
C GLU A 1158 -43.06 22.71 -6.44
N LEU A 1159 -42.69 21.44 -6.20
CA LEU A 1159 -41.35 20.93 -6.56
C LEU A 1159 -41.37 19.67 -7.44
N ASP A 1160 -42.16 19.72 -8.52
CA ASP A 1160 -41.97 18.87 -9.70
C ASP A 1160 -41.23 19.64 -10.81
N PRO A 1161 -39.91 19.48 -10.96
CA PRO A 1161 -39.23 19.76 -12.21
C PRO A 1161 -38.80 18.43 -12.83
N HIS A 1162 -39.67 17.80 -13.62
CA HIS A 1162 -39.37 16.98 -14.81
C HIS A 1162 -40.44 15.89 -15.07
N GLU A 1163 -41.52 16.28 -15.74
CA GLU A 1163 -42.20 15.43 -16.73
C GLU A 1163 -43.08 16.33 -17.64
N GLN A 1164 -42.42 17.12 -18.48
CA GLN A 1164 -43.07 17.74 -19.65
C GLN A 1164 -42.21 17.51 -20.87
N SER A 1165 -42.34 16.33 -21.45
CA SER A 1165 -42.13 16.13 -22.88
C SER A 1165 -43.49 15.96 -23.54
N THR A 1166 -43.82 16.92 -24.41
CA THR A 1166 -44.68 16.79 -25.60
C THR A 1166 -46.12 16.30 -25.41
N VAL A 1167 -47.11 17.16 -25.69
CA VAL A 1167 -48.02 17.03 -26.84
C VAL A 1167 -48.80 18.35 -27.01
N ASN A 1168 -48.89 18.79 -28.26
CA ASN A 1168 -49.60 19.95 -28.78
C ASN A 1168 -51.11 19.96 -28.46
N GLY A 1169 -51.70 21.17 -28.44
CA GLY A 1169 -53.00 21.38 -29.09
C GLY A 1169 -54.01 22.28 -28.38
N ALA A 1170 -54.38 23.35 -29.10
CA ALA A 1170 -55.70 23.99 -29.16
C ALA A 1170 -56.21 24.87 -27.98
N GLU A 1171 -56.17 26.17 -28.26
CA GLU A 1171 -57.31 27.12 -28.29
C GLU A 1171 -58.32 27.26 -27.13
N ALA A 1172 -58.67 28.54 -26.91
CA ALA A 1172 -59.98 29.10 -26.56
C ALA A 1172 -60.33 29.33 -25.06
N SER A 1173 -59.98 30.55 -24.63
CA SER A 1173 -60.92 31.63 -24.23
C SER A 1173 -61.89 31.49 -23.03
N THR A 1174 -62.05 32.66 -22.40
CA THR A 1174 -63.23 33.22 -21.71
C THR A 1174 -63.45 33.01 -20.20
N LEU A 1175 -63.23 34.13 -19.47
CA LEU A 1175 -64.19 34.88 -18.62
C LEU A 1175 -64.83 34.25 -17.38
N GLU A 1176 -64.66 35.03 -16.30
CA GLU A 1176 -65.69 35.48 -15.33
C GLU A 1176 -66.21 34.54 -14.22
N GLY A 1177 -66.27 35.12 -13.01
CA GLY A 1177 -67.48 35.00 -12.19
C GLY A 1177 -67.28 34.48 -10.76
N CYS A 1178 -67.18 35.41 -9.81
CA CYS A 1178 -67.48 35.18 -8.39
C CYS A 1178 -68.84 34.49 -8.18
N SER A 1179 -68.96 33.57 -7.20
CA SER A 1179 -69.92 33.68 -6.07
C SER A 1179 -70.01 32.42 -5.19
N THR A 1180 -69.74 32.63 -3.90
CA THR A 1180 -70.42 32.17 -2.68
C THR A 1180 -71.28 30.88 -2.61
N LEU A 1181 -71.00 30.13 -1.52
CA LEU A 1181 -71.91 29.48 -0.55
C LEU A 1181 -72.52 28.09 -0.86
N ASN A 1182 -71.91 27.09 -0.20
CA ASN A 1182 -72.45 25.90 0.50
C ASN A 1182 -73.67 25.16 -0.07
N THR A 1183 -73.49 23.87 -0.35
CA THR A 1183 -74.20 22.78 0.35
C THR A 1183 -73.54 21.42 0.07
N TYR A 1184 -73.64 20.54 1.05
CA TYR A 1184 -73.03 19.21 1.19
C TYR A 1184 -73.31 18.28 -0.01
N ASP A 1185 -72.30 17.46 -0.36
CA ASP A 1185 -72.53 16.04 -0.66
C ASP A 1185 -71.30 15.19 -0.32
N GLU A 1186 -71.54 14.16 0.48
CA GLU A 1186 -70.58 13.10 0.81
C GLU A 1186 -70.37 12.22 -0.42
N THR A 1187 -69.11 12.08 -0.87
CA THR A 1187 -68.48 10.87 -1.46
C THR A 1187 -67.28 11.24 -2.33
N THR A 1188 -66.16 11.59 -1.70
CA THR A 1188 -64.83 11.41 -2.31
C THR A 1188 -63.85 11.09 -1.19
N MET A 1189 -63.11 10.00 -1.33
CA MET A 1189 -62.04 9.66 -0.41
C MET A 1189 -61.02 10.80 -0.38
N CYS A 1190 -61.01 11.57 0.71
CA CYS A 1190 -60.00 12.59 0.95
C CYS A 1190 -58.62 11.94 0.94
N GLN A 1191 -57.74 12.40 0.05
CA GLN A 1191 -56.30 12.31 0.26
C GLN A 1191 -55.98 12.84 1.67
N PRO A 1192 -55.05 12.22 2.42
CA PRO A 1192 -54.68 12.74 3.73
C PRO A 1192 -54.14 14.16 3.56
N PRO A 1193 -54.44 15.08 4.50
CA PRO A 1193 -53.98 16.46 4.42
C PRO A 1193 -52.44 16.48 4.33
N GLN A 1194 -51.90 17.14 3.30
CA GLN A 1194 -50.46 17.33 3.13
C GLN A 1194 -49.91 18.04 4.36
N GLN A 1195 -49.16 17.31 5.20
CA GLN A 1195 -48.56 17.88 6.40
C GLN A 1195 -47.36 18.76 6.02
N PRO A 1196 -47.19 19.94 6.65
CA PRO A 1196 -46.01 20.78 6.44
C PRO A 1196 -44.71 20.05 6.78
N LEU A 1197 -43.64 20.35 6.02
CA LEU A 1197 -42.33 19.70 6.10
C LEU A 1197 -41.82 19.54 7.55
N LEU A 1198 -41.90 20.61 8.35
CA LEU A 1198 -41.51 20.62 9.76
C LEU A 1198 -42.21 19.56 10.61
N PHE A 1199 -43.53 19.34 10.43
CA PHE A 1199 -44.28 18.37 11.22
C PHE A 1199 -43.94 16.92 10.85
N CYS A 1200 -43.64 16.66 9.57
CA CYS A 1200 -43.15 15.36 9.11
C CYS A 1200 -41.80 15.02 9.74
N LEU A 1201 -40.87 15.99 9.78
CA LEU A 1201 -39.52 15.80 10.31
C LEU A 1201 -39.49 15.68 11.85
N LEU A 1202 -40.31 16.46 12.57
CA LEU A 1202 -40.41 16.42 14.03
C LEU A 1202 -40.97 15.08 14.57
N ARG A 1203 -41.74 14.34 13.75
CA ARG A 1203 -42.30 13.02 14.13
C ARG A 1203 -41.19 11.97 14.36
N ASN A 1204 -40.09 12.04 13.61
CA ASN A 1204 -38.92 11.16 13.78
C ASN A 1204 -37.89 11.72 14.78
N GLY A 1205 -37.72 13.04 14.88
CA GLY A 1205 -36.75 13.67 15.80
C GLY A 1205 -36.99 13.38 17.29
N ARG A 1206 -38.19 12.95 17.68
CA ARG A 1206 -38.53 12.58 19.07
C ARG A 1206 -37.99 11.22 19.53
N THR A 1207 -37.35 10.43 18.66
CA THR A 1207 -36.95 9.05 18.97
C THR A 1207 -35.48 8.84 19.30
N VAL A 1208 -34.62 9.87 19.27
CA VAL A 1208 -33.17 9.70 19.49
C VAL A 1208 -32.66 10.59 20.63
N SER A 1209 -32.15 9.93 21.68
CA SER A 1209 -31.35 10.42 22.81
C SER A 1209 -32.02 11.32 23.87
N MET A 1210 -32.28 10.72 25.04
CA MET A 1210 -32.69 11.40 26.29
C MET A 1210 -31.50 12.00 27.09
N ASP A 1211 -30.27 11.93 26.59
CA ASP A 1211 -29.05 12.17 27.39
C ASP A 1211 -28.21 13.40 26.96
N LEU A 1212 -28.79 14.39 26.25
CA LEU A 1212 -28.14 15.70 26.04
C LEU A 1212 -28.39 16.63 27.25
N PRO A 1213 -27.37 17.06 28.00
CA PRO A 1213 -27.54 18.13 28.98
C PRO A 1213 -27.65 19.46 28.21
N VAL A 1214 -28.77 20.15 28.41
CA VAL A 1214 -29.21 21.38 27.73
C VAL A 1214 -29.85 21.12 26.36
N VAL A 1215 -31.12 20.73 26.40
CA VAL A 1215 -32.09 20.93 25.31
C VAL A 1215 -32.41 22.43 25.26
N PRO A 1216 -32.03 23.22 24.22
CA PRO A 1216 -32.86 24.33 23.81
C PRO A 1216 -34.18 23.70 23.42
N THR A 1217 -35.18 23.83 24.30
CA THR A 1217 -36.52 23.32 24.04
C THR A 1217 -36.91 23.65 22.61
N PHE A 1218 -37.36 22.65 21.83
CA PHE A 1218 -38.05 22.84 20.53
C PHE A 1218 -39.28 23.79 20.65
N ALA A 1219 -39.49 24.44 21.80
CA ALA A 1219 -40.39 25.55 22.06
C ALA A 1219 -40.31 26.70 21.04
N CYS A 1220 -39.20 26.85 20.30
CA CYS A 1220 -39.13 27.78 19.16
C CYS A 1220 -40.01 27.33 17.98
N PHE A 1221 -40.23 26.02 17.80
CA PHE A 1221 -41.11 25.44 16.79
C PHE A 1221 -42.53 25.13 17.30
N ASP A 1222 -42.89 25.64 18.49
CA ASP A 1222 -44.22 25.43 19.06
C ASP A 1222 -45.29 26.11 18.21
N SER A 1223 -46.05 25.29 17.47
CA SER A 1223 -47.06 25.72 16.50
C SER A 1223 -48.12 26.64 17.10
N VAL A 1224 -48.37 26.54 18.41
CA VAL A 1224 -49.34 27.37 19.14
C VAL A 1224 -48.84 28.80 19.35
N LYS A 1225 -47.52 29.03 19.38
CA LYS A 1225 -46.93 30.38 19.45
C LYS A 1225 -46.75 31.03 18.09
N ILE A 1226 -46.47 30.23 17.05
CA ILE A 1226 -46.28 30.70 15.66
C ILE A 1226 -47.62 31.15 15.05
N GLN A 1227 -48.74 30.50 15.37
CA GLN A 1227 -50.06 30.96 14.93
C GLN A 1227 -50.58 32.23 15.63
N LYS A 1228 -49.92 32.69 16.71
CA LYS A 1228 -50.38 33.82 17.55
C LYS A 1228 -49.52 35.09 17.44
N ARG A 1229 -48.45 35.11 16.64
CA ARG A 1229 -47.57 36.27 16.49
C ARG A 1229 -47.56 36.82 15.08
#